data_AF-A0A6C0DHT5-F1
#
_entry.id   AF-A0A6C0DHT5-F1
#
_cell.length_a   1.000
_cell.length_b   1.000
_cell.length_c   1.000
_cell.angle_alpha   90.00
_cell.angle_beta   90.00
_cell.angle_gamma   90.00
#
_symmetry.space_group_name_H-M   'P 1'
#
loop_
_entity.id
_entity.type
_entity.pdbx_description
1 polymer ?
#
loop_
_entity_poly.entity_id
_entity_poly.type
_entity_poly.pdbx_seq_one_letter_code
_entity_poly.pdbx_strand_id
1 'polypeptide(L)'
;MYRSGPPSVKAALFSQKNRETLQQLLIQDFQKRQNQALNGKQLDRLERALDHYVEQVYGTQGEQPLPVLNREVLKITAQDFSKYLQRQNVVQVAQTVDQSPVQTVMNQSLYMDTARRFDQLQTDRQEVKALPPPPPDFRVSLDDEEAPSSASLYEMAKKQRESEAQRLLNSGKDAMERIDPGLNKRIQADDFFRSGQLSQNKATDMALASRQTSIQPLDMPLIIPPDGRELAMAALSPLMLTENPGPRGLGDANGNPTTTIPSFLSPQKTNLPQDYIIRQENTVAYKEIENNLFVYSADRDWMKNVKENRYNFSVTFDPGNNGQGYYPQVRVQEKFKNITRIEFVKAILPVEGLDVLIEPTVSAATNITAYQNTVLSLPFVSVNIPELENNNFGSDNFIDRAFSVIQYDQNWYSNLSSTILDTTSKQTNDSRGFTSLVPRYLKCQKVYAPTPLSTLQRLSISLLRPNGQSVSLAADTFDISGVFAGSNTDFAASLYKNNDLNNPYYIFINTTTYFSRFQVNIGDNIQIGNFDFSDNLTRTSQDFTSWINQPSGFLVAAIGNSSSGTYADGPNSVGYANYIILQAKHLDPTSGSVGLNPYGGVDGDITNYIGNTPVALANPPRRLINLSRQTQLVFRVITREMDPVAGLRPDNM
;
A
#
# COMPACT_ATOMS: atom_id res chain seq x y z
N MET A 1 40.89 -37.04 -63.55
CA MET A 1 39.74 -36.29 -63.01
C MET A 1 39.08 -37.15 -61.94
N TYR A 2 39.47 -37.00 -60.67
CA TYR A 2 38.82 -37.71 -59.57
C TYR A 2 37.50 -37.01 -59.23
N ARG A 3 36.38 -37.70 -59.46
CA ARG A 3 35.04 -37.26 -59.03
C ARG A 3 34.98 -37.32 -57.50
N SER A 4 34.99 -36.15 -56.85
CA SER A 4 34.68 -36.01 -55.43
C SER A 4 33.25 -36.49 -55.17
N GLY A 5 33.09 -37.40 -54.19
CA GLY A 5 31.76 -37.77 -53.67
C GLY A 5 31.00 -36.56 -53.12
N PRO A 6 29.69 -36.69 -52.81
CA PRO A 6 28.92 -35.60 -52.24
C PRO A 6 29.61 -35.09 -50.97
N PRO A 7 29.78 -33.76 -50.82
CA PRO A 7 30.43 -33.21 -49.64
C PRO A 7 29.64 -33.63 -48.39
N SER A 8 30.35 -34.03 -47.33
CA SER A 8 29.71 -34.29 -46.04
C SER A 8 28.90 -33.06 -45.63
N VAL A 9 27.79 -33.25 -44.91
CA VAL A 9 26.95 -32.14 -44.41
C VAL A 9 27.80 -31.10 -43.67
N LYS A 10 28.81 -31.57 -42.93
CA LYS A 10 29.85 -30.74 -42.32
C LYS A 10 30.60 -29.90 -43.37
N ALA A 11 31.17 -30.52 -44.39
CA ALA A 11 31.89 -29.80 -45.45
C ALA A 11 31.01 -28.80 -46.21
N ALA A 12 29.70 -29.09 -46.35
CA ALA A 12 28.75 -28.18 -46.97
C ALA A 12 28.38 -26.99 -46.06
N LEU A 13 28.14 -27.22 -44.77
CA LEU A 13 27.81 -26.17 -43.79
C LEU A 13 28.96 -25.17 -43.61
N PHE A 14 30.18 -25.69 -43.42
CA PHE A 14 31.40 -24.89 -43.26
C PHE A 14 32.00 -24.41 -44.60
N SER A 15 31.30 -24.62 -45.72
CA SER A 15 31.77 -24.12 -47.02
C SER A 15 31.72 -22.59 -47.06
N GLN A 16 32.74 -21.98 -47.65
CA GLN A 16 32.82 -20.53 -47.80
C GLN A 16 31.61 -19.96 -48.56
N LYS A 17 31.13 -20.69 -49.58
CA LYS A 17 29.93 -20.33 -50.33
C LYS A 17 28.66 -20.28 -49.47
N ASN A 18 28.48 -21.24 -48.55
CA ASN A 18 27.33 -21.26 -47.65
C ASN A 18 27.43 -20.10 -46.65
N ARG A 19 28.62 -19.86 -46.09
CA ARG A 19 28.90 -18.72 -45.19
C ARG A 19 28.56 -17.38 -45.82
N GLU A 20 29.04 -17.12 -47.03
CA GLU A 20 28.75 -15.88 -47.76
C GLU A 20 27.25 -15.69 -48.01
N THR A 21 26.53 -16.78 -48.32
CA THR A 21 25.08 -16.76 -48.52
C THR A 21 24.34 -16.39 -47.23
N LEU A 22 24.72 -16.99 -46.09
CA LEU A 22 24.12 -16.68 -44.78
C LEU A 22 24.41 -15.24 -44.36
N GLN A 23 25.63 -14.76 -44.59
CA GLN A 23 26.02 -13.39 -44.29
C GLN A 23 25.22 -12.37 -45.12
N GLN A 24 25.08 -12.59 -46.43
CA GLN A 24 24.29 -11.73 -47.31
C GLN A 24 22.81 -11.68 -46.90
N LEU A 25 22.22 -12.83 -46.53
CA LEU A 25 20.84 -12.89 -46.05
C LEU A 25 20.64 -12.10 -44.75
N LEU A 26 21.57 -12.22 -43.80
CA LEU A 26 21.51 -11.45 -42.55
C LEU A 26 21.65 -9.94 -42.81
N ILE A 27 22.60 -9.54 -43.65
CA ILE A 27 22.80 -8.13 -44.01
C ILE A 27 21.52 -7.56 -44.65
N GLN A 28 20.91 -8.29 -45.60
CA GLN A 28 19.69 -7.87 -46.27
C GLN A 28 18.50 -7.77 -45.28
N ASP A 29 18.36 -8.72 -44.35
CA ASP A 29 17.31 -8.71 -43.33
C ASP A 29 17.45 -7.48 -42.40
N PHE A 30 18.67 -7.19 -41.91
CA PHE A 30 18.88 -6.04 -41.03
C PHE A 30 18.76 -4.70 -41.74
N GLN A 31 19.21 -4.58 -42.99
CA GLN A 31 19.01 -3.38 -43.81
C GLN A 31 17.53 -3.09 -44.04
N LYS A 32 16.72 -4.14 -44.31
CA LYS A 32 15.26 -4.00 -44.43
C LYS A 32 14.58 -3.56 -43.14
N ARG A 33 15.05 -4.04 -41.98
CA ARG A 33 14.45 -3.71 -40.67
C ARG A 33 14.78 -2.30 -40.19
N GLN A 34 15.97 -1.78 -40.50
CA GLN A 34 16.42 -0.49 -39.98
C GLN A 34 16.34 0.66 -41.00
N ASN A 35 16.00 0.38 -42.26
CA ASN A 35 16.03 1.37 -43.35
C ASN A 35 17.37 2.13 -43.47
N GLN A 36 18.47 1.50 -43.01
CA GLN A 36 19.81 2.08 -42.99
C GLN A 36 20.86 1.00 -43.30
N ALA A 37 21.93 1.38 -44.00
CA ALA A 37 23.05 0.50 -44.26
C ALA A 37 23.88 0.22 -42.99
N LEU A 38 24.25 -1.04 -42.77
CA LEU A 38 25.10 -1.45 -41.64
C LEU A 38 26.51 -0.84 -41.76
N ASN A 39 27.04 -0.34 -40.66
CA ASN A 39 28.39 0.23 -40.58
C ASN A 39 29.47 -0.87 -40.64
N GLY A 40 30.70 -0.56 -41.08
CA GLY A 40 31.81 -1.53 -41.19
C GLY A 40 32.12 -2.28 -39.89
N LYS A 41 32.03 -1.61 -38.73
CA LYS A 41 32.18 -2.27 -37.41
C LYS A 41 31.04 -3.24 -37.09
N GLN A 42 29.82 -2.95 -37.57
CA GLN A 42 28.66 -3.80 -37.38
C GLN A 42 28.74 -5.04 -38.28
N LEU A 43 29.29 -4.89 -39.49
CA LEU A 43 29.54 -6.00 -40.41
C LEU A 43 30.58 -6.99 -39.87
N ASP A 44 31.72 -6.50 -39.36
CA ASP A 44 32.75 -7.36 -38.74
C ASP A 44 32.20 -8.10 -37.50
N ARG A 45 31.37 -7.44 -36.69
CA ARG A 45 30.72 -8.11 -35.54
C ARG A 45 29.72 -9.18 -35.98
N LEU A 46 28.93 -8.90 -37.01
CA LEU A 46 27.97 -9.87 -37.57
C LEU A 46 28.69 -11.10 -38.12
N GLU A 47 29.82 -10.90 -38.80
CA GLU A 47 30.63 -11.98 -39.34
C GLU A 47 31.20 -12.88 -38.23
N ARG A 48 31.78 -12.30 -37.18
CA ARG A 48 32.30 -13.07 -36.04
C ARG A 48 31.20 -13.82 -35.29
N ALA A 49 30.01 -13.22 -35.18
CA ALA A 49 28.86 -13.88 -34.56
C ALA A 49 28.38 -15.07 -35.40
N LEU A 50 28.32 -14.90 -36.72
CA LEU A 50 27.97 -15.98 -37.65
C LEU A 50 28.95 -17.16 -37.51
N ASP A 51 30.25 -16.90 -37.48
CA ASP A 51 31.27 -17.95 -37.33
C ASP A 51 31.11 -18.73 -36.03
N HIS A 52 30.89 -18.03 -34.92
CA HIS A 52 30.66 -18.66 -33.62
C HIS A 52 29.41 -19.55 -33.62
N TYR A 53 28.31 -19.08 -34.20
CA TYR A 53 27.04 -19.81 -34.18
C TYR A 53 26.97 -20.94 -35.21
N VAL A 54 27.70 -20.87 -36.32
CA VAL A 54 27.84 -22.01 -37.25
C VAL A 54 28.50 -23.20 -36.55
N GLU A 55 29.57 -22.97 -35.78
CA GLU A 55 30.24 -24.01 -35.00
C GLU A 55 29.33 -24.55 -33.88
N GLN A 56 28.65 -23.66 -33.16
CA GLN A 56 27.80 -24.03 -32.03
C GLN A 56 26.55 -24.81 -32.46
N VAL A 57 25.89 -24.41 -33.55
CA VAL A 57 24.70 -25.11 -34.07
C VAL A 57 25.08 -26.50 -34.57
N TYR A 58 26.22 -26.63 -35.26
CA TYR A 58 26.70 -27.94 -35.69
C TYR A 58 27.07 -28.83 -34.49
N GLY A 59 27.73 -28.27 -33.47
CA GLY A 59 28.08 -28.99 -32.24
C GLY A 59 26.88 -29.48 -31.42
N THR A 60 25.74 -28.80 -31.52
CA THR A 60 24.52 -29.13 -30.76
C THR A 60 23.53 -30.01 -31.54
N GLN A 61 23.41 -29.82 -32.85
CA GLN A 61 22.42 -30.52 -33.68
C GLN A 61 22.99 -31.71 -34.47
N GLY A 62 24.32 -31.80 -34.62
CA GLY A 62 24.97 -32.89 -35.34
C GLY A 62 24.67 -32.91 -36.84
N GLU A 63 24.55 -34.10 -37.44
CA GLU A 63 24.34 -34.28 -38.89
C GLU A 63 22.86 -34.13 -39.30
N GLN A 64 22.29 -32.95 -39.09
CA GLN A 64 20.98 -32.58 -39.61
C GLN A 64 21.05 -32.12 -41.08
N PRO A 65 19.96 -32.17 -41.85
CA PRO A 65 19.93 -31.62 -43.20
C PRO A 65 20.38 -30.14 -43.23
N LEU A 66 21.23 -29.79 -44.19
CA LEU A 66 21.79 -28.43 -44.35
C LEU A 66 20.76 -27.29 -44.24
N PRO A 67 19.53 -27.38 -44.81
CA PRO A 67 18.52 -26.34 -44.68
C PRO A 67 18.08 -26.07 -43.24
N VAL A 68 18.05 -27.10 -42.38
CA VAL A 68 17.64 -26.99 -40.98
C VAL A 68 18.73 -26.28 -40.18
N LEU A 69 19.98 -26.69 -40.38
CA LEU A 69 21.15 -26.07 -39.76
C LEU A 69 21.27 -24.60 -40.15
N ASN A 70 21.15 -24.28 -41.44
CA ASN A 70 21.18 -22.91 -41.93
C ASN A 70 20.07 -22.03 -41.31
N ARG A 71 18.86 -22.57 -41.16
CA ARG A 71 17.74 -21.83 -40.53
C ARG A 71 18.02 -21.50 -39.06
N GLU A 72 18.58 -22.45 -38.32
CA GLU A 72 18.89 -22.25 -36.90
C GLU A 72 20.09 -21.31 -36.70
N VAL A 73 21.12 -21.42 -37.54
CA VAL A 73 22.23 -20.45 -37.57
C VAL A 73 21.72 -19.03 -37.81
N LEU A 74 20.86 -18.83 -38.81
CA LEU A 74 20.29 -17.50 -39.10
C LEU A 74 19.48 -16.96 -37.92
N LYS A 75 18.65 -17.82 -37.31
CA LYS A 75 17.79 -17.44 -36.19
C LYS A 75 18.60 -16.98 -34.97
N ILE A 76 19.61 -17.76 -34.56
CA ILE A 76 20.41 -17.47 -33.37
C ILE A 76 21.31 -16.25 -33.63
N THR A 77 21.95 -16.18 -34.81
CA THR A 77 22.81 -15.05 -35.18
C THR A 77 22.01 -13.73 -35.26
N ALA A 78 20.80 -13.77 -35.82
CA ALA A 78 19.93 -12.59 -35.86
C ALA A 78 19.49 -12.13 -34.46
N GLN A 79 19.23 -13.07 -33.54
CA GLN A 79 18.88 -12.72 -32.16
C GLN A 79 20.04 -12.06 -31.41
N ASP A 80 21.26 -12.60 -31.49
CA ASP A 80 22.43 -12.01 -30.84
C ASP A 80 22.75 -10.62 -31.40
N PHE A 81 22.74 -10.49 -32.73
CA PHE A 81 23.04 -9.23 -33.38
C PHE A 81 22.00 -8.14 -33.07
N SER A 82 20.72 -8.50 -32.98
CA SER A 82 19.67 -7.57 -32.55
C SER A 82 19.91 -7.03 -31.14
N LYS A 83 20.34 -7.88 -30.20
CA LYS A 83 20.72 -7.46 -28.84
C LYS A 83 21.96 -6.56 -28.82
N TYR A 84 22.92 -6.81 -29.72
CA TYR A 84 24.07 -5.95 -29.89
C TYR A 84 23.68 -4.54 -30.37
N LEU A 85 22.82 -4.43 -31.38
CA LEU A 85 22.34 -3.14 -31.89
C LEU A 85 21.54 -2.35 -30.85
N GLN A 86 20.69 -3.03 -30.07
CA GLN A 86 19.96 -2.40 -28.96
C GLN A 86 20.91 -1.79 -27.91
N ARG A 87 21.99 -2.49 -27.54
CA ARG A 87 23.00 -1.98 -26.62
C ARG A 87 23.75 -0.76 -27.19
N GLN A 88 24.06 -0.76 -28.48
CA GLN A 88 24.76 0.37 -29.11
C GLN A 88 23.91 1.65 -29.12
N ASN A 89 22.60 1.53 -29.40
CA ASN A 89 21.70 2.69 -29.38
C ASN A 89 21.58 3.31 -27.97
N VAL A 90 21.59 2.49 -26.91
CA VAL A 90 21.59 2.99 -25.52
C VAL A 90 22.88 3.76 -25.19
N VAL A 91 24.03 3.30 -25.71
CA VAL A 91 25.32 3.98 -25.48
C VAL A 91 25.44 5.30 -26.25
N GLN A 92 24.86 5.41 -27.46
CA GLN A 92 24.89 6.66 -28.22
C GLN A 92 23.99 7.76 -27.63
N VAL A 93 22.86 7.39 -27.03
CA VAL A 93 21.98 8.35 -26.33
C VAL A 93 22.66 8.93 -25.07
N ALA A 94 23.67 8.25 -24.52
CA ALA A 94 24.44 8.72 -23.37
C ALA A 94 25.57 9.72 -23.70
N GLN A 95 25.89 9.96 -24.98
CA GLN A 95 27.03 10.82 -25.36
C GLN A 95 26.65 12.19 -25.93
N THR A 96 25.37 12.47 -26.18
CA THR A 96 24.92 13.73 -26.83
C THR A 96 24.19 14.70 -25.92
N VAL A 97 24.15 14.47 -24.61
CA VAL A 97 23.52 15.39 -23.66
C VAL A 97 24.54 15.77 -22.60
N ASP A 98 24.93 17.06 -22.57
CA ASP A 98 25.64 17.69 -21.46
C ASP A 98 24.90 17.39 -20.16
N GLN A 99 25.40 16.45 -19.36
CA GLN A 99 24.80 16.11 -18.08
C GLN A 99 25.85 15.98 -16.98
N SER A 100 25.46 16.58 -15.87
CA SER A 100 26.15 16.77 -14.59
C SER A 100 26.91 15.54 -14.05
N PRO A 101 27.96 15.75 -13.24
CA PRO A 101 28.83 14.70 -12.70
C PRO A 101 28.10 13.63 -11.87
N VAL A 102 26.89 13.91 -11.38
CA VAL A 102 26.07 12.97 -10.58
C VAL A 102 25.55 11.81 -11.42
N GLN A 103 25.27 12.02 -12.71
CA GLN A 103 24.80 10.97 -13.61
C GLN A 103 25.91 10.04 -14.09
N THR A 104 27.15 10.53 -14.14
CA THR A 104 28.32 9.71 -14.50
C THR A 104 28.59 8.63 -13.44
N VAL A 105 28.38 8.95 -12.16
CA VAL A 105 28.59 8.02 -11.04
C VAL A 105 27.49 6.95 -10.98
N MET A 106 26.22 7.31 -11.24
CA MET A 106 25.13 6.34 -11.27
C MET A 106 25.30 5.33 -12.42
N ASN A 107 25.67 5.81 -13.60
CA ASN A 107 25.88 4.94 -14.76
C ASN A 107 27.15 4.09 -14.64
N GLN A 108 28.23 4.58 -14.02
CA GLN A 108 29.40 3.74 -13.71
C GLN A 108 29.10 2.68 -12.66
N SER A 109 28.24 2.96 -11.68
CA SER A 109 27.86 1.98 -10.67
C SER A 109 27.11 0.79 -11.29
N LEU A 110 26.30 1.02 -12.33
CA LEU A 110 25.44 -0.01 -12.93
C LEU A 110 26.20 -1.14 -13.66
N TYR A 111 27.45 -0.94 -14.04
CA TYR A 111 28.23 -1.90 -14.84
C TYR A 111 29.49 -2.45 -14.16
N MET A 112 29.71 -2.19 -12.87
CA MET A 112 30.82 -2.80 -12.13
C MET A 112 30.49 -4.20 -11.61
N ASP A 113 31.36 -5.17 -11.91
CA ASP A 113 31.31 -6.53 -11.36
C ASP A 113 31.36 -6.54 -9.83
N THR A 114 30.62 -7.49 -9.23
CA THR A 114 30.39 -7.62 -7.78
C THR A 114 31.66 -7.68 -6.94
N ALA A 115 32.76 -8.24 -7.47
CA ALA A 115 34.04 -8.28 -6.78
C ALA A 115 34.67 -6.89 -6.62
N ARG A 116 34.57 -6.02 -7.63
CA ARG A 116 35.12 -4.64 -7.57
C ARG A 116 34.27 -3.72 -6.70
N ARG A 117 32.96 -3.96 -6.64
CA ARG A 117 32.05 -3.26 -5.72
C ARG A 117 32.39 -3.53 -4.26
N PHE A 118 32.87 -4.73 -3.93
CA PHE A 118 33.23 -5.08 -2.56
C PHE A 118 34.53 -4.40 -2.10
N ASP A 119 35.56 -4.38 -2.96
CA ASP A 119 36.80 -3.64 -2.67
C ASP A 119 36.53 -2.14 -2.53
N GLN A 120 35.70 -1.56 -3.41
CA GLN A 120 35.36 -0.14 -3.31
C GLN A 120 34.54 0.19 -2.05
N LEU A 121 33.64 -0.70 -1.62
CA LEU A 121 32.91 -0.58 -0.36
C LEU A 121 33.79 -0.73 0.88
N GLN A 122 34.90 -1.46 0.80
CA GLN A 122 35.89 -1.50 1.88
C GLN A 122 36.72 -0.21 1.93
N THR A 123 37.08 0.36 0.79
CA THR A 123 37.80 1.63 0.70
C THR A 123 36.95 2.82 1.16
N ASP A 124 35.67 2.89 0.75
CA ASP A 124 34.73 3.95 1.17
C ASP A 124 34.43 3.93 2.68
N ARG A 125 34.57 2.75 3.32
CA ARG A 125 34.46 2.63 4.78
C ARG A 125 35.70 3.09 5.53
N GLN A 126 36.82 3.29 4.83
CA GLN A 126 38.08 3.74 5.42
C GLN A 126 38.38 5.23 5.19
N GLU A 127 37.66 5.94 4.31
CA GLU A 127 37.86 7.38 4.16
C GLU A 127 37.39 8.17 5.39
N VAL A 128 38.32 8.94 5.93
CA VAL A 128 38.21 9.71 7.17
C VAL A 128 37.13 10.78 7.03
N LYS A 129 36.13 10.69 7.92
CA LYS A 129 35.11 11.68 8.28
C LYS A 129 35.51 13.13 7.92
N ALA A 130 34.97 13.65 6.81
CA ALA A 130 35.12 15.06 6.46
C ALA A 130 34.55 15.94 7.58
N LEU A 131 35.35 16.90 8.06
CA LEU A 131 34.92 17.88 9.07
C LEU A 131 33.75 18.72 8.52
N PRO A 132 32.70 18.97 9.31
CA PRO A 132 31.58 19.80 8.89
C PRO A 132 32.04 21.24 8.62
N PRO A 133 31.35 21.97 7.72
CA PRO A 133 31.70 23.34 7.37
C PRO A 133 31.61 24.26 8.61
N PRO A 134 32.45 25.31 8.68
CA PRO A 134 32.45 26.22 9.81
C PRO A 134 31.11 26.97 9.94
N PRO A 135 30.67 27.28 11.17
CA PRO A 135 29.40 27.95 11.42
C PRO A 135 29.38 29.37 10.82
N PRO A 136 28.19 29.87 10.43
CA PRO A 136 28.03 31.21 9.87
C PRO A 136 28.40 32.29 10.92
N ASP A 137 29.09 33.32 10.46
CA ASP A 137 29.50 34.47 11.29
C ASP A 137 28.29 35.36 11.60
N PHE A 138 28.06 35.66 12.88
CA PHE A 138 26.95 36.48 13.38
C PHE A 138 27.36 37.94 13.67
N ARG A 139 28.51 38.39 13.16
CA ARG A 139 28.84 39.81 13.19
C ARG A 139 27.92 40.55 12.22
N VAL A 140 26.97 41.27 12.79
CA VAL A 140 26.18 42.29 12.10
C VAL A 140 27.17 43.37 11.63
N SER A 141 27.34 43.51 10.33
CA SER A 141 28.00 44.68 9.74
C SER A 141 27.21 45.92 10.15
N LEU A 142 27.86 46.84 10.84
CA LEU A 142 27.24 48.05 11.40
C LEU A 142 27.01 49.17 10.36
N ASP A 143 27.13 48.88 9.07
CA ASP A 143 27.19 49.89 8.00
C ASP A 143 26.05 49.85 6.96
N ASP A 144 24.89 49.27 7.28
CA ASP A 144 23.71 49.38 6.41
C ASP A 144 22.48 49.92 7.18
N GLU A 145 22.17 51.20 6.99
CA GLU A 145 21.06 51.95 7.62
C GLU A 145 19.65 51.65 7.07
N GLU A 146 19.36 50.47 6.51
CA GLU A 146 18.02 50.17 5.95
C GLU A 146 17.54 48.73 6.25
N ALA A 147 17.17 48.45 7.51
CA ALA A 147 16.41 47.26 7.90
C ALA A 147 15.29 47.60 8.91
N PRO A 148 14.05 47.12 8.72
CA PRO A 148 12.92 47.49 9.58
C PRO A 148 12.95 46.80 10.97
N SER A 149 12.52 47.56 11.99
CA SER A 149 12.61 47.22 13.42
C SER A 149 11.76 46.01 13.85
N SER A 150 12.32 45.19 14.73
CA SER A 150 11.78 43.93 15.27
C SER A 150 10.47 44.05 16.06
N ALA A 151 10.06 45.25 16.46
CA ALA A 151 8.78 45.49 17.13
C ALA A 151 7.58 45.36 16.18
N SER A 152 7.73 45.71 14.90
CA SER A 152 6.63 45.67 13.92
C SER A 152 6.29 44.26 13.46
N LEU A 153 7.29 43.37 13.42
CA LEU A 153 7.11 41.96 13.05
C LEU A 153 6.35 41.17 14.11
N TYR A 154 6.35 41.62 15.38
CA TYR A 154 5.70 40.92 16.49
C TYR A 154 4.20 41.26 16.63
N GLU A 155 3.80 42.51 16.38
CA GLU A 155 2.37 42.90 16.44
C GLU A 155 1.54 42.23 15.36
N MET A 156 2.11 42.05 14.18
CA MET A 156 1.43 41.43 13.03
C MET A 156 1.12 39.94 13.27
N ALA A 157 1.99 39.24 14.00
CA ALA A 157 1.80 37.82 14.32
C ALA A 157 0.77 37.55 15.44
N LYS A 158 0.49 38.54 16.30
CA LYS A 158 -0.43 38.39 17.44
C LYS A 158 -1.90 38.55 17.03
N LYS A 159 -2.19 39.53 16.17
CA LYS A 159 -3.56 39.85 15.72
C LYS A 159 -4.21 38.71 14.91
N GLN A 160 -3.39 37.92 14.23
CA GLN A 160 -3.84 36.83 13.38
C GLN A 160 -4.30 35.58 14.16
N ARG A 161 -3.91 35.44 15.44
CA ARG A 161 -4.24 34.24 16.24
C ARG A 161 -5.55 34.35 17.02
N GLU A 162 -6.09 35.55 17.24
CA GLU A 162 -7.27 35.75 18.09
C GLU A 162 -8.61 35.62 17.35
N SER A 163 -8.68 35.90 16.04
CA SER A 163 -9.94 35.84 15.29
C SER A 163 -10.39 34.43 14.90
N GLU A 164 -9.49 33.45 14.94
CA GLU A 164 -9.76 32.07 14.52
C GLU A 164 -10.47 31.24 15.63
N ALA A 165 -10.30 31.62 16.90
CA ALA A 165 -10.82 30.87 18.05
C ALA A 165 -12.33 31.05 18.32
N GLN A 166 -12.97 32.15 17.86
CA GLN A 166 -14.36 32.47 18.23
C GLN A 166 -15.43 31.79 17.36
N ARG A 167 -15.06 31.12 16.27
CA ARG A 167 -16.02 30.54 15.31
C ARG A 167 -16.38 29.07 15.54
N LEU A 168 -15.60 28.34 16.32
CA LEU A 168 -15.82 26.90 16.54
C LEU A 168 -16.91 26.55 17.57
N LEU A 169 -17.51 27.54 18.25
CA LEU A 169 -18.35 27.30 19.44
C LEU A 169 -19.88 27.18 19.21
N ASN A 170 -20.45 27.49 18.04
CA ASN A 170 -21.93 27.71 17.93
C ASN A 170 -22.77 26.72 17.09
N SER A 171 -22.23 25.65 16.49
CA SER A 171 -22.99 24.86 15.47
C SER A 171 -23.54 23.47 15.89
N GLY A 172 -23.50 23.09 17.17
CA GLY A 172 -23.68 21.68 17.58
C GLY A 172 -25.09 21.16 17.95
N LYS A 173 -26.21 21.89 17.84
CA LYS A 173 -27.42 21.54 18.62
C LYS A 173 -28.74 21.12 17.94
N ASP A 174 -29.02 21.33 16.65
CA ASP A 174 -30.43 21.23 16.16
C ASP A 174 -30.82 20.06 15.22
N ALA A 175 -29.93 19.12 14.88
CA ALA A 175 -30.21 18.13 13.82
C ALA A 175 -30.95 16.82 14.25
N MET A 176 -31.52 16.74 15.46
CA MET A 176 -31.90 15.43 16.04
C MET A 176 -33.37 14.98 15.86
N GLU A 177 -34.30 15.78 15.32
CA GLU A 177 -35.73 15.52 15.63
C GLU A 177 -36.72 15.11 14.51
N ARG A 178 -36.32 14.76 13.27
CA ARG A 178 -37.31 14.29 12.26
C ARG A 178 -36.79 13.14 11.38
N ILE A 179 -37.15 11.90 11.74
CA ILE A 179 -36.81 10.67 10.98
C ILE A 179 -38.07 9.94 10.45
N ASP A 180 -37.88 9.44 9.24
CA ASP A 180 -38.75 8.97 8.15
C ASP A 180 -39.20 7.48 8.27
N PRO A 181 -40.32 7.02 7.65
CA PRO A 181 -40.87 5.66 7.75
C PRO A 181 -39.97 4.52 7.23
N GLY A 182 -38.89 4.85 6.52
CA GLY A 182 -37.85 3.89 6.11
C GLY A 182 -37.01 3.35 7.28
N LEU A 183 -36.97 4.05 8.41
CA LEU A 183 -36.30 3.59 9.63
C LEU A 183 -37.05 2.41 10.26
N ASN A 184 -38.39 2.43 10.26
CA ASN A 184 -39.20 1.33 10.82
C ASN A 184 -39.05 0.01 10.07
N LYS A 185 -38.79 0.03 8.75
CA LYS A 185 -38.52 -1.19 7.97
C LYS A 185 -37.10 -1.74 8.22
N ARG A 186 -36.13 -0.87 8.51
CA ARG A 186 -34.78 -1.28 8.92
C ARG A 186 -34.75 -1.82 10.34
N ILE A 187 -35.53 -1.24 11.26
CA ILE A 187 -35.69 -1.73 12.63
C ILE A 187 -36.30 -3.14 12.64
N GLN A 188 -37.35 -3.39 11.84
CA GLN A 188 -37.93 -4.74 11.75
C GLN A 188 -36.97 -5.77 11.13
N ALA A 189 -36.13 -5.37 10.18
CA ALA A 189 -35.11 -6.25 9.59
C ALA A 189 -33.97 -6.57 10.57
N ASP A 190 -33.53 -5.59 11.35
CA ASP A 190 -32.54 -5.78 12.42
C ASP A 190 -33.09 -6.63 13.57
N ASP A 191 -34.37 -6.51 13.91
CA ASP A 191 -35.02 -7.35 14.93
C ASP A 191 -35.14 -8.81 14.49
N PHE A 192 -35.42 -9.07 13.20
CA PHE A 192 -35.37 -10.43 12.65
C PHE A 192 -33.95 -11.00 12.68
N PHE A 193 -32.93 -10.20 12.35
CA PHE A 193 -31.53 -10.63 12.40
C PHE A 193 -31.04 -10.89 13.83
N ARG A 194 -31.36 -10.01 14.79
CA ARG A 194 -31.03 -10.20 16.21
C ARG A 194 -31.76 -11.40 16.81
N SER A 195 -33.03 -11.62 16.48
CA SER A 195 -33.78 -12.78 16.99
C SER A 195 -33.19 -14.11 16.45
N GLY A 196 -32.75 -14.12 15.19
CA GLY A 196 -32.06 -15.26 14.59
C GLY A 196 -30.70 -15.53 15.25
N GLN A 197 -29.94 -14.48 15.53
CA GLN A 197 -28.64 -14.58 16.20
C GLN A 197 -28.77 -15.02 17.66
N LEU A 198 -29.79 -14.53 18.39
CA LEU A 198 -30.10 -14.97 19.76
C LEU A 198 -30.55 -16.43 19.79
N SER A 199 -31.33 -16.89 18.80
CA SER A 199 -31.74 -18.29 18.68
C SER A 199 -30.53 -19.21 18.43
N GLN A 200 -29.61 -18.80 17.55
CA GLN A 200 -28.35 -19.53 17.32
C GLN A 200 -27.47 -19.58 18.57
N ASN A 201 -27.31 -18.45 19.25
CA ASN A 201 -26.51 -18.39 20.48
C ASN A 201 -27.11 -19.25 21.59
N LYS A 202 -28.44 -19.28 21.71
CA LYS A 202 -29.15 -20.13 22.67
C LYS A 202 -29.04 -21.62 22.32
N ALA A 203 -29.00 -21.96 21.03
CA ALA A 203 -28.74 -23.33 20.57
C ALA A 203 -27.30 -23.78 20.87
N THR A 204 -26.31 -22.89 20.69
CA THR A 204 -24.92 -23.18 21.07
C THR A 204 -24.73 -23.31 22.58
N ASP A 205 -25.40 -22.48 23.38
CA ASP A 205 -25.36 -22.58 24.84
C ASP A 205 -26.04 -23.87 25.35
N MET A 206 -27.15 -24.29 24.73
CA MET A 206 -27.81 -25.55 25.08
C MET A 206 -26.95 -26.78 24.72
N ALA A 207 -26.14 -26.69 23.66
CA ALA A 207 -25.17 -27.71 23.28
C ALA A 207 -23.92 -27.75 24.21
N LEU A 208 -23.56 -26.61 24.80
CA LEU A 208 -22.51 -26.52 25.83
C LEU A 208 -23.00 -27.01 27.19
N ALA A 209 -24.25 -26.69 27.56
CA ALA A 209 -24.88 -27.18 28.79
C ALA A 209 -25.08 -28.71 28.77
N SER A 210 -25.46 -29.30 27.62
CA SER A 210 -25.58 -30.75 27.49
C SER A 210 -24.23 -31.48 27.64
N ARG A 211 -23.13 -30.85 27.19
CA ARG A 211 -21.76 -31.33 27.44
C ARG A 211 -21.31 -31.19 28.89
N GLN A 212 -21.80 -30.19 29.61
CA GLN A 212 -21.52 -30.06 31.05
C GLN A 212 -22.30 -31.07 31.89
N THR A 213 -23.52 -31.46 31.49
CA THR A 213 -24.32 -32.47 32.21
C THR A 213 -23.84 -33.92 32.01
N SER A 214 -22.96 -34.18 31.03
CA SER A 214 -22.39 -35.50 30.78
C SER A 214 -21.08 -35.78 31.55
N ILE A 215 -20.62 -34.85 32.39
CA ILE A 215 -19.49 -35.07 33.31
C ILE A 215 -20.09 -35.36 34.70
N GLN A 216 -20.62 -36.56 34.87
CA GLN A 216 -20.68 -37.15 36.20
C GLN A 216 -19.34 -37.85 36.47
N PRO A 217 -18.73 -37.67 37.65
CA PRO A 217 -17.55 -38.42 38.04
C PRO A 217 -17.99 -39.85 38.36
N LEU A 218 -17.85 -40.75 37.39
CA LEU A 218 -17.78 -42.17 37.70
C LEU A 218 -16.43 -42.40 38.36
N ASP A 219 -16.48 -42.61 39.67
CA ASP A 219 -15.38 -43.03 40.53
C ASP A 219 -14.89 -44.40 40.01
N MET A 220 -13.96 -44.36 39.06
CA MET A 220 -13.33 -45.54 38.51
C MET A 220 -11.94 -45.64 39.14
N PRO A 221 -11.69 -46.61 40.03
CA PRO A 221 -10.39 -46.74 40.66
C PRO A 221 -9.33 -47.00 39.59
N LEU A 222 -8.21 -46.28 39.69
CA LEU A 222 -7.03 -46.47 38.85
C LEU A 222 -6.67 -47.96 38.82
N ILE A 223 -6.72 -48.56 37.63
CA ILE A 223 -6.08 -49.85 37.36
C ILE A 223 -4.58 -49.65 37.52
N ILE A 224 -4.04 -50.13 38.63
CA ILE A 224 -2.61 -50.26 38.87
C ILE A 224 -2.11 -51.33 37.90
N PRO A 225 -1.14 -51.02 37.00
CA PRO A 225 -0.53 -52.04 36.16
C PRO A 225 0.14 -53.10 37.05
N PRO A 226 -0.02 -54.39 36.77
CA PRO A 226 0.58 -55.46 37.57
C PRO A 226 2.11 -55.33 37.56
N ASP A 227 2.69 -55.37 38.77
CA ASP A 227 4.12 -55.31 39.02
C ASP A 227 4.83 -56.47 38.29
N GLY A 228 5.82 -56.15 37.44
CA GLY A 228 6.56 -57.11 36.62
C GLY A 228 7.41 -58.12 37.41
N ARG A 229 7.37 -58.06 38.74
CA ARG A 229 8.02 -59.03 39.64
C ARG A 229 7.25 -60.35 39.78
N GLU A 230 5.95 -60.39 39.50
CA GLU A 230 5.17 -61.64 39.53
C GLU A 230 5.40 -62.53 38.30
N LEU A 231 5.77 -61.94 37.16
CA LEU A 231 6.08 -62.64 35.92
C LEU A 231 7.39 -63.45 35.99
N ALA A 232 8.29 -63.13 36.93
CA ALA A 232 9.55 -63.83 37.13
C ALA A 232 9.43 -65.06 38.05
N MET A 233 8.37 -65.18 38.85
CA MET A 233 8.13 -66.36 39.70
C MET A 233 7.27 -67.44 39.04
N ALA A 234 6.61 -67.15 37.91
CA ALA A 234 5.78 -68.11 37.17
C ALA A 234 6.57 -69.03 36.21
N ALA A 235 7.89 -68.81 36.04
CA ALA A 235 8.70 -69.53 35.05
C ALA A 235 9.43 -70.78 35.58
N LEU A 236 9.20 -71.19 36.83
CA LEU A 236 9.85 -72.35 37.43
C LEU A 236 8.82 -73.25 38.15
N SER A 237 8.09 -74.09 37.40
CA SER A 237 7.79 -75.50 37.72
C SER A 237 6.59 -76.03 36.90
N PRO A 238 6.66 -77.20 36.23
CA PRO A 238 5.52 -77.84 35.59
C PRO A 238 5.13 -79.13 36.34
N LEU A 239 3.94 -79.22 36.96
CA LEU A 239 3.07 -80.42 36.97
C LEU A 239 1.85 -80.27 37.89
N MET A 240 0.75 -80.88 37.43
CA MET A 240 -0.40 -81.44 38.17
C MET A 240 -1.60 -80.54 38.53
N LEU A 241 -2.73 -80.97 37.94
CA LEU A 241 -4.11 -80.74 38.33
C LEU A 241 -4.37 -81.20 39.76
N THR A 242 -5.21 -80.49 40.54
CA THR A 242 -6.44 -80.99 41.22
C THR A 242 -6.95 -80.02 42.31
N GLU A 243 -8.29 -79.85 42.29
CA GLU A 243 -9.28 -79.59 43.36
C GLU A 243 -9.01 -78.61 44.55
N ASN A 244 -9.93 -77.65 44.65
CA ASN A 244 -10.38 -76.90 45.84
C ASN A 244 -10.80 -77.86 47.00
N PRO A 245 -11.00 -77.51 48.30
CA PRO A 245 -11.14 -76.18 48.93
C PRO A 245 -10.57 -76.00 50.38
N GLY A 246 -10.46 -74.74 50.84
CA GLY A 246 -10.64 -74.39 52.27
C GLY A 246 -9.53 -74.80 53.26
N PRO A 247 -9.69 -74.52 54.58
CA PRO A 247 -8.94 -73.45 55.25
C PRO A 247 -7.97 -73.92 56.34
N ARG A 248 -7.03 -73.01 56.71
CA ARG A 248 -6.06 -73.09 57.84
C ARG A 248 -5.00 -74.18 57.63
N GLY A 249 -3.76 -74.05 58.08
CA GLY A 249 -3.09 -73.12 58.97
C GLY A 249 -1.90 -73.87 59.57
N LEU A 250 -0.83 -73.14 59.92
CA LEU A 250 0.26 -73.54 60.82
C LEU A 250 1.04 -74.82 60.47
N GLY A 251 2.31 -74.64 60.12
CA GLY A 251 3.31 -75.70 60.18
C GLY A 251 4.43 -75.52 59.14
N ASP A 252 5.66 -75.58 59.64
CA ASP A 252 6.94 -75.74 58.93
C ASP A 252 7.46 -74.55 58.10
N ALA A 253 8.41 -73.76 58.62
CA ALA A 253 9.82 -74.06 58.99
C ALA A 253 10.74 -74.18 57.77
N ASN A 254 11.28 -73.03 57.33
CA ASN A 254 12.67 -72.86 56.91
C ASN A 254 12.96 -71.38 56.65
N GLY A 255 13.88 -70.79 57.41
CA GLY A 255 14.43 -69.46 57.12
C GLY A 255 14.87 -68.64 58.33
N ASN A 256 16.00 -69.02 58.93
CA ASN A 256 16.90 -68.09 59.64
C ASN A 256 17.25 -66.90 58.67
N PRO A 257 17.76 -65.71 59.07
CA PRO A 257 18.27 -65.27 60.37
C PRO A 257 18.00 -63.77 60.71
N THR A 258 18.47 -63.35 61.89
CA THR A 258 18.92 -61.98 62.23
C THR A 258 18.98 -60.94 61.09
N THR A 259 18.03 -59.99 61.04
CA THR A 259 18.20 -58.60 60.55
C THR A 259 17.02 -57.71 60.96
N THR A 260 16.57 -57.77 62.21
CA THR A 260 15.70 -56.72 62.76
C THR A 260 16.54 -55.72 63.56
N ILE A 261 17.27 -54.86 62.84
CA ILE A 261 17.77 -53.62 63.44
C ILE A 261 16.55 -52.68 63.52
N PRO A 262 16.14 -52.21 64.71
CA PRO A 262 15.01 -51.29 64.83
C PRO A 262 15.34 -49.95 64.14
N SER A 263 14.36 -49.43 63.42
CA SER A 263 14.39 -48.27 62.52
C SER A 263 14.60 -46.89 63.18
N PHE A 264 15.27 -46.83 64.33
CA PHE A 264 15.53 -45.58 65.06
C PHE A 264 16.97 -45.05 64.92
N LEU A 265 17.83 -45.68 64.12
CA LEU A 265 19.22 -45.26 63.87
C LEU A 265 19.61 -45.26 62.39
N SER A 266 18.71 -44.82 61.49
CA SER A 266 19.18 -44.35 60.19
C SER A 266 19.87 -43.00 60.40
N PRO A 267 21.13 -42.79 59.94
CA PRO A 267 21.70 -41.45 59.97
C PRO A 267 20.74 -40.56 59.18
N GLN A 268 20.20 -39.52 59.83
CA GLN A 268 19.49 -38.48 59.09
C GLN A 268 20.45 -38.03 58.00
N LYS A 269 20.04 -38.23 56.74
CA LYS A 269 20.72 -37.61 55.61
C LYS A 269 20.73 -36.12 55.90
N THR A 270 21.87 -35.62 56.36
CA THR A 270 22.14 -34.19 56.42
C THR A 270 22.19 -33.75 54.98
N ASN A 271 21.06 -33.28 54.45
CA ASN A 271 20.96 -32.70 53.12
C ASN A 271 21.99 -31.58 53.07
N LEU A 272 23.09 -31.81 52.36
CA LEU A 272 24.08 -30.78 52.11
C LEU A 272 23.38 -29.67 51.32
N PRO A 273 23.82 -28.40 51.40
CA PRO A 273 23.26 -27.33 50.56
C PRO A 273 23.34 -27.65 49.04
N GLN A 274 24.17 -28.61 48.67
CA GLN A 274 24.33 -29.14 47.30
C GLN A 274 23.30 -30.22 46.91
N ASP A 275 22.54 -30.80 47.84
CA ASP A 275 21.46 -31.77 47.55
C ASP A 275 20.16 -31.09 47.09
N TYR A 276 20.08 -29.77 47.18
CA TYR A 276 19.04 -29.00 46.51
C TYR A 276 19.47 -28.77 45.06
N ILE A 277 19.00 -29.63 44.14
CA ILE A 277 18.84 -29.21 42.75
C ILE A 277 17.76 -28.12 42.78
N ILE A 278 18.19 -26.86 42.88
CA ILE A 278 17.31 -25.73 42.65
C ILE A 278 16.83 -25.91 41.21
N ARG A 279 15.55 -26.28 41.05
CA ARG A 279 14.92 -26.24 39.72
C ARG A 279 15.10 -24.80 39.26
N GLN A 280 15.88 -24.62 38.20
CA GLN A 280 16.03 -23.33 37.56
C GLN A 280 14.60 -22.84 37.27
N GLU A 281 14.19 -21.74 37.92
CA GLU A 281 12.84 -21.22 37.71
C GLU A 281 12.66 -20.97 36.22
N ASN A 282 11.50 -21.37 35.72
CA ASN A 282 11.22 -21.30 34.30
C ASN A 282 11.40 -19.84 33.87
N THR A 283 12.33 -19.64 32.93
CA THR A 283 12.63 -18.36 32.29
C THR A 283 11.34 -17.61 32.00
N VAL A 284 11.28 -16.34 32.42
CA VAL A 284 10.21 -15.36 32.15
C VAL A 284 9.30 -15.81 31.01
N ALA A 285 8.09 -16.21 31.34
CA ALA A 285 7.12 -16.62 30.34
C ALA A 285 6.59 -15.38 29.62
N TYR A 286 6.51 -15.49 28.29
CA TYR A 286 6.01 -14.43 27.44
C TYR A 286 4.76 -14.88 26.72
N LYS A 287 3.82 -13.96 26.55
CA LYS A 287 2.61 -14.14 25.75
C LYS A 287 2.68 -13.26 24.51
N GLU A 288 2.19 -13.81 23.39
CA GLU A 288 1.99 -13.03 22.16
C GLU A 288 0.63 -12.34 22.20
N ILE A 289 0.59 -11.06 21.84
CA ILE A 289 -0.63 -10.26 21.73
C ILE A 289 -0.76 -9.78 20.29
N GLU A 290 -1.95 -9.96 19.71
CA GLU A 290 -2.25 -9.57 18.34
C GLU A 290 -2.95 -8.20 18.32
N ASN A 291 -2.36 -7.24 17.62
CA ASN A 291 -2.92 -5.91 17.43
C ASN A 291 -3.26 -5.69 15.95
N ASN A 292 -4.46 -5.19 15.66
CA ASN A 292 -4.84 -4.85 14.29
C ASN A 292 -4.47 -3.39 14.00
N LEU A 293 -3.68 -3.18 12.96
CA LEU A 293 -3.28 -1.87 12.48
C LEU A 293 -4.02 -1.55 11.18
N PHE A 294 -4.81 -0.48 11.22
CA PHE A 294 -5.47 0.08 10.05
C PHE A 294 -4.70 1.32 9.60
N VAL A 295 -4.30 1.32 8.34
CA VAL A 295 -3.58 2.42 7.70
C VAL A 295 -4.45 2.97 6.59
N TYR A 296 -4.73 4.27 6.62
CA TYR A 296 -5.51 4.95 5.60
C TYR A 296 -4.67 6.04 4.92
N SER A 297 -4.66 6.07 3.60
CA SER A 297 -3.79 7.00 2.86
C SER A 297 -4.21 8.46 3.00
N ALA A 298 -5.46 8.75 3.38
CA ALA A 298 -5.94 10.12 3.56
C ALA A 298 -5.39 10.80 4.82
N ASP A 299 -4.96 10.02 5.81
CA ASP A 299 -4.49 10.55 7.10
C ASP A 299 -3.11 11.23 6.98
N ARG A 300 -2.49 11.17 5.81
CA ARG A 300 -1.16 11.74 5.56
C ARG A 300 -1.20 13.26 5.61
N ASP A 301 -0.05 13.88 5.82
CA ASP A 301 0.09 15.33 5.75
C ASP A 301 0.02 15.79 4.28
N TRP A 302 -1.18 15.68 3.71
CA TRP A 302 -1.47 16.02 2.32
C TRP A 302 -1.47 17.53 2.08
N MET A 303 -1.41 18.34 3.14
CA MET A 303 -1.27 19.80 3.03
C MET A 303 0.16 20.22 2.72
N LYS A 304 1.17 19.56 3.32
CA LYS A 304 2.58 19.86 3.08
C LYS A 304 3.25 18.91 2.09
N ASN A 305 2.81 17.66 2.02
CA ASN A 305 3.44 16.65 1.20
C ASN A 305 2.81 16.55 -0.19
N VAL A 306 3.55 17.01 -1.20
CA VAL A 306 3.17 16.94 -2.62
C VAL A 306 3.76 15.72 -3.34
N LYS A 307 4.69 14.99 -2.71
CA LYS A 307 5.42 13.88 -3.36
C LYS A 307 4.73 12.53 -3.18
N GLU A 308 3.97 12.38 -2.11
CA GLU A 308 3.20 11.16 -1.82
C GLU A 308 1.80 11.22 -2.43
N ASN A 309 1.27 10.04 -2.73
CA ASN A 309 -0.10 9.87 -3.21
C ASN A 309 -0.76 8.66 -2.52
N ARG A 310 -2.04 8.42 -2.84
CA ARG A 310 -2.82 7.29 -2.28
C ARG A 310 -2.22 5.89 -2.50
N TYR A 311 -1.30 5.70 -3.46
CA TYR A 311 -0.65 4.42 -3.75
C TYR A 311 0.81 4.37 -3.27
N ASN A 312 1.39 5.51 -2.91
CA ASN A 312 2.77 5.65 -2.48
C ASN A 312 2.87 6.70 -1.37
N PHE A 313 2.90 6.24 -0.12
CA PHE A 313 2.88 7.12 1.06
C PHE A 313 3.61 6.48 2.23
N SER A 314 3.90 7.26 3.27
CA SER A 314 4.57 6.78 4.47
C SER A 314 3.79 7.05 5.74
N VAL A 315 4.01 6.18 6.73
CA VAL A 315 3.36 6.23 8.05
C VAL A 315 4.40 6.24 9.14
N THR A 316 4.24 7.11 10.12
CA THR A 316 5.16 7.23 11.26
C THR A 316 4.53 6.65 12.54
N PHE A 317 5.34 5.98 13.35
CA PHE A 317 4.90 5.25 14.55
C PHE A 317 5.41 5.88 15.85
N ASP A 318 6.24 6.92 15.76
CA ASP A 318 6.77 7.62 16.93
C ASP A 318 6.03 8.94 17.19
N PRO A 319 5.20 9.05 18.24
CA PRO A 319 4.52 10.29 18.60
C PRO A 319 5.44 11.36 19.21
N GLY A 320 6.69 11.01 19.57
CA GLY A 320 7.64 11.93 20.21
C GLY A 320 8.53 12.70 19.22
N ASN A 321 8.67 12.22 17.99
CA ASN A 321 9.56 12.82 16.97
C ASN A 321 8.81 13.74 15.99
N ASN A 322 7.67 14.27 16.41
CA ASN A 322 6.76 15.03 15.56
C ASN A 322 7.32 16.44 15.29
N GLY A 323 7.38 16.81 14.01
CA GLY A 323 7.44 18.22 13.64
C GLY A 323 6.20 18.94 14.19
N GLN A 324 6.40 20.06 14.88
CA GLN A 324 5.29 20.87 15.39
C GLN A 324 4.43 21.36 14.20
N GLY A 325 3.24 20.79 14.03
CA GLY A 325 2.36 21.10 12.91
C GLY A 325 0.90 20.85 13.24
N TYR A 326 0.03 21.75 12.77
CA TYR A 326 -1.42 21.73 12.96
C TYR A 326 -2.16 20.71 12.07
N TYR A 327 -1.46 20.02 11.16
CA TYR A 327 -2.08 19.20 10.12
C TYR A 327 -2.18 17.71 10.51
N PRO A 328 -3.17 16.97 9.99
CA PRO A 328 -3.25 15.52 10.15
C PRO A 328 -1.95 14.88 9.64
N GLN A 329 -1.34 14.01 10.43
CA GLN A 329 -0.22 13.18 10.01
C GLN A 329 -0.62 11.72 10.21
N VAL A 330 -0.24 10.81 9.29
CA VAL A 330 -0.51 9.37 9.50
C VAL A 330 0.36 8.95 10.67
N ARG A 331 -0.28 8.86 11.84
CA ARG A 331 0.35 8.38 13.05
C ARG A 331 -0.44 7.23 13.60
N VAL A 332 0.28 6.20 14.01
CA VAL A 332 -0.29 5.23 14.91
C VAL A 332 -0.29 5.85 16.30
N GLN A 333 -1.44 5.84 16.98
CA GLN A 333 -1.58 6.45 18.30
C GLN A 333 -0.77 5.71 19.37
N GLU A 334 -0.54 4.42 19.16
CA GLU A 334 0.20 3.55 20.06
C GLU A 334 1.53 3.12 19.45
N LYS A 335 2.58 3.18 20.26
CA LYS A 335 3.91 2.71 19.87
C LYS A 335 4.04 1.22 20.19
N PHE A 336 3.99 0.38 19.17
CA PHE A 336 4.20 -1.06 19.31
C PHE A 336 5.63 -1.37 19.75
N LYS A 337 5.76 -2.15 20.83
CA LYS A 337 7.05 -2.59 21.39
C LYS A 337 7.19 -4.11 21.28
N ASN A 338 8.43 -4.58 21.19
CA ASN A 338 8.76 -6.02 21.18
C ASN A 338 7.99 -6.81 20.11
N ILE A 339 7.97 -6.29 18.89
CA ILE A 339 7.23 -6.88 17.76
C ILE A 339 7.91 -8.18 17.35
N THR A 340 7.22 -9.31 17.47
CA THR A 340 7.71 -10.63 17.02
C THR A 340 7.36 -10.89 15.57
N ARG A 341 6.22 -10.38 15.10
CA ARG A 341 5.73 -10.65 13.75
C ARG A 341 4.82 -9.54 13.25
N ILE A 342 4.90 -9.23 11.95
CA ILE A 342 3.96 -8.34 11.26
C ILE A 342 3.38 -9.10 10.09
N GLU A 343 2.06 -9.14 9.98
CA GLU A 343 1.33 -9.84 8.92
C GLU A 343 0.53 -8.84 8.08
N PHE A 344 0.52 -9.03 6.76
CA PHE A 344 -0.38 -8.33 5.87
C PHE A 344 -1.72 -9.07 5.78
N VAL A 345 -2.83 -8.37 6.06
CA VAL A 345 -4.17 -8.97 6.07
C VAL A 345 -4.90 -8.70 4.76
N LYS A 346 -5.05 -7.42 4.38
CA LYS A 346 -5.74 -7.01 3.14
C LYS A 346 -5.43 -5.58 2.74
N ALA A 347 -5.63 -5.27 1.47
CA ALA A 347 -5.74 -3.93 0.93
C ALA A 347 -7.15 -3.66 0.43
N ILE A 348 -7.64 -2.44 0.62
CA ILE A 348 -8.87 -1.93 0.02
C ILE A 348 -8.47 -0.80 -0.90
N LEU A 349 -8.72 -0.98 -2.20
CA LEU A 349 -8.31 -0.06 -3.26
C LEU A 349 -9.54 0.49 -3.98
N PRO A 350 -9.53 1.76 -4.42
CA PRO A 350 -10.64 2.31 -5.20
C PRO A 350 -10.71 1.67 -6.58
N VAL A 351 -11.93 1.43 -7.07
CA VAL A 351 -12.17 1.03 -8.47
C VAL A 351 -12.22 2.30 -9.30
N GLU A 352 -11.05 2.81 -9.67
CA GLU A 352 -10.89 4.02 -10.49
C GLU A 352 -10.04 3.74 -11.73
N GLY A 353 -10.16 4.62 -12.74
CA GLY A 353 -9.28 4.58 -13.91
C GLY A 353 -7.86 4.99 -13.52
N LEU A 354 -6.90 4.10 -13.72
CA LEU A 354 -5.47 4.32 -13.45
C LEU A 354 -4.80 5.21 -14.50
N ASP A 355 -5.38 5.29 -15.70
CA ASP A 355 -4.88 6.08 -16.83
C ASP A 355 -6.03 6.45 -17.77
N VAL A 356 -5.83 7.48 -18.60
CA VAL A 356 -6.81 7.96 -19.58
C VAL A 356 -6.49 7.38 -20.95
N LEU A 357 -7.40 6.55 -21.48
CA LEU A 357 -7.37 6.12 -22.87
C LEU A 357 -8.16 7.11 -23.73
N ILE A 358 -7.55 7.57 -24.81
CA ILE A 358 -8.18 8.44 -25.80
C ILE A 358 -8.55 7.58 -27.00
N GLU A 359 -9.86 7.39 -27.20
CA GLU A 359 -10.40 6.66 -28.34
C GLU A 359 -10.82 7.66 -29.42
N PRO A 360 -10.24 7.59 -30.63
CA PRO A 360 -10.63 8.49 -31.71
C PRO A 360 -12.06 8.14 -32.15
N THR A 361 -12.85 9.17 -32.46
CA THR A 361 -14.10 8.97 -33.20
C THR A 361 -13.89 9.32 -34.67
N VAL A 362 -14.84 8.94 -35.52
CA VAL A 362 -14.85 9.30 -36.96
C VAL A 362 -14.83 10.82 -37.20
N SER A 363 -15.10 11.65 -36.19
CA SER A 363 -14.99 13.10 -36.27
C SER A 363 -13.73 13.60 -35.54
N ALA A 364 -12.90 14.39 -36.23
CA ALA A 364 -11.65 14.95 -35.71
C ALA A 364 -11.82 15.87 -34.48
N ALA A 365 -13.05 16.26 -34.15
CA ALA A 365 -13.37 17.18 -33.05
C ALA A 365 -13.78 16.50 -31.74
N THR A 366 -13.98 15.17 -31.74
CA THR A 366 -14.51 14.44 -30.58
C THR A 366 -13.71 13.18 -30.33
N ASN A 367 -12.97 13.09 -29.22
CA ASN A 367 -12.48 11.81 -28.74
C ASN A 367 -13.38 11.31 -27.61
N ILE A 368 -13.46 9.99 -27.46
CA ILE A 368 -14.11 9.34 -26.33
C ILE A 368 -13.02 8.96 -25.33
N THR A 369 -13.27 9.21 -24.04
CA THR A 369 -12.37 8.84 -22.94
C THR A 369 -13.04 7.92 -21.93
N ALA A 370 -14.06 7.17 -22.37
CA ALA A 370 -14.96 6.39 -21.54
C ALA A 370 -14.32 5.10 -20.97
N TYR A 371 -13.28 4.59 -21.62
CA TYR A 371 -12.62 3.36 -21.20
C TYR A 371 -11.92 3.51 -19.86
N GLN A 372 -12.21 2.62 -18.92
CA GLN A 372 -11.65 2.62 -17.57
C GLN A 372 -10.70 1.43 -17.37
N ASN A 373 -9.41 1.72 -17.33
CA ASN A 373 -8.40 0.74 -16.93
C ASN A 373 -8.22 0.79 -15.41
N THR A 374 -8.81 -0.14 -14.66
CA THR A 374 -8.81 -0.11 -13.18
C THR A 374 -7.83 -1.12 -12.58
N VAL A 375 -7.66 -1.13 -11.25
CA VAL A 375 -6.85 -2.14 -10.55
C VAL A 375 -7.30 -3.58 -10.86
N LEU A 376 -8.57 -3.78 -11.24
CA LEU A 376 -9.12 -5.09 -11.61
C LEU A 376 -8.58 -5.64 -12.93
N SER A 377 -7.94 -4.80 -13.76
CA SER A 377 -7.26 -5.27 -14.98
C SER A 377 -5.90 -5.91 -14.69
N LEU A 378 -5.36 -5.72 -13.48
CA LEU A 378 -4.08 -6.25 -13.08
C LEU A 378 -4.25 -7.68 -12.52
N PRO A 379 -3.40 -8.64 -12.91
CA PRO A 379 -3.47 -10.02 -12.37
C PRO A 379 -3.17 -10.08 -10.86
N PHE A 380 -2.32 -9.16 -10.39
CA PHE A 380 -2.03 -8.92 -8.98
C PHE A 380 -1.45 -7.51 -8.82
N VAL A 381 -1.45 -7.02 -7.59
CA VAL A 381 -0.69 -5.83 -7.17
C VAL A 381 0.37 -6.29 -6.19
N SER A 382 1.58 -5.75 -6.27
CA SER A 382 2.61 -6.00 -5.26
C SER A 382 2.67 -4.84 -4.26
N VAL A 383 2.69 -5.19 -2.97
CA VAL A 383 2.85 -4.27 -1.86
C VAL A 383 4.32 -4.27 -1.49
N ASN A 384 5.02 -3.19 -1.81
CA ASN A 384 6.40 -3.00 -1.41
C ASN A 384 6.47 -2.19 -0.12
N ILE A 385 7.18 -2.74 0.87
CA ILE A 385 7.46 -2.07 2.15
C ILE A 385 8.92 -2.36 2.48
N PRO A 386 9.85 -1.42 2.20
CA PRO A 386 11.28 -1.62 2.40
C PRO A 386 11.65 -2.05 3.82
N GLU A 387 10.88 -1.59 4.82
CA GLU A 387 11.11 -1.95 6.22
C GLU A 387 10.74 -3.41 6.54
N LEU A 388 9.96 -4.09 5.69
CA LEU A 388 9.42 -5.44 5.87
C LEU A 388 9.84 -6.43 4.76
N GLU A 389 10.90 -6.15 3.99
CA GLU A 389 11.34 -6.97 2.85
C GLU A 389 11.59 -8.47 3.18
N ASN A 390 11.66 -9.29 2.12
CA ASN A 390 11.99 -10.72 2.10
C ASN A 390 10.86 -11.69 2.47
N ASN A 391 9.79 -11.69 1.69
CA ASN A 391 8.72 -12.67 1.86
C ASN A 391 8.34 -13.40 0.55
N ASN A 392 8.67 -12.84 -0.60
CA ASN A 392 8.36 -13.42 -1.90
C ASN A 392 9.65 -13.76 -2.66
N PHE A 393 9.58 -14.79 -3.51
CA PHE A 393 10.62 -15.15 -4.47
C PHE A 393 9.95 -15.27 -5.84
N GLY A 394 10.34 -14.40 -6.78
CA GLY A 394 9.83 -14.33 -8.13
C GLY A 394 10.95 -14.43 -9.17
N SER A 395 10.56 -14.31 -10.44
CA SER A 395 11.50 -14.21 -11.57
C SER A 395 12.04 -12.79 -11.78
N ASP A 396 11.59 -11.83 -10.97
CA ASP A 396 11.89 -10.42 -11.09
C ASP A 396 12.19 -9.84 -9.70
N ASN A 397 13.18 -8.94 -9.65
CA ASN A 397 13.68 -8.29 -8.44
C ASN A 397 12.60 -7.46 -7.73
N PHE A 398 11.58 -6.96 -8.45
CA PHE A 398 10.48 -6.23 -7.80
C PHE A 398 9.57 -7.14 -6.97
N ILE A 399 9.37 -8.38 -7.40
CA ILE A 399 8.59 -9.36 -6.63
C ILE A 399 9.41 -9.84 -5.43
N ASP A 400 10.72 -10.07 -5.62
CA ASP A 400 11.61 -10.48 -4.52
C ASP A 400 11.61 -9.48 -3.36
N ARG A 401 11.55 -8.19 -3.68
CA ARG A 401 11.50 -7.10 -2.68
C ARG A 401 10.09 -6.83 -2.15
N ALA A 402 9.05 -7.31 -2.83
CA ALA A 402 7.67 -7.08 -2.38
C ALA A 402 7.42 -7.80 -1.04
N PHE A 403 6.80 -7.08 -0.11
CA PHE A 403 6.35 -7.67 1.15
C PHE A 403 5.17 -8.62 0.92
N SER A 404 4.23 -8.24 0.05
CA SER A 404 3.04 -9.04 -0.26
C SER A 404 2.65 -8.95 -1.73
N VAL A 405 2.11 -10.03 -2.26
CA VAL A 405 1.45 -10.08 -3.58
C VAL A 405 -0.03 -10.30 -3.34
N ILE A 406 -0.84 -9.30 -3.70
CA ILE A 406 -2.26 -9.24 -3.39
C ILE A 406 -3.09 -9.46 -4.66
N GLN A 407 -4.15 -10.25 -4.55
CA GLN A 407 -5.05 -10.56 -5.65
C GLN A 407 -6.48 -10.15 -5.30
N TYR A 408 -7.28 -9.93 -6.34
CA TYR A 408 -8.71 -9.65 -6.19
C TYR A 408 -9.41 -10.71 -5.35
N ASP A 409 -10.21 -10.25 -4.40
CA ASP A 409 -11.07 -11.06 -3.55
C ASP A 409 -12.56 -10.73 -3.81
N GLN A 410 -12.97 -9.51 -3.46
CA GLN A 410 -14.35 -9.05 -3.57
C GLN A 410 -14.40 -7.55 -3.88
N ASN A 411 -15.46 -7.08 -4.53
CA ASN A 411 -15.74 -5.66 -4.74
C ASN A 411 -17.05 -5.18 -4.10
N TRP A 412 -17.10 -3.87 -3.88
CA TRP A 412 -18.28 -3.13 -3.45
C TRP A 412 -18.59 -2.07 -4.50
N TYR A 413 -19.68 -2.27 -5.23
CA TYR A 413 -20.18 -1.26 -6.14
C TYR A 413 -21.00 -0.24 -5.36
N SER A 414 -20.58 1.02 -5.34
CA SER A 414 -21.41 2.08 -4.76
C SER A 414 -22.48 2.57 -5.74
N ASN A 415 -22.26 2.40 -7.04
CA ASN A 415 -23.20 2.79 -8.09
C ASN A 415 -23.18 1.81 -9.27
N LEU A 416 -24.34 1.22 -9.58
CA LEU A 416 -24.61 0.64 -10.90
C LEU A 416 -25.23 1.76 -11.76
N SER A 417 -24.43 2.50 -12.52
CA SER A 417 -25.00 3.35 -13.57
C SER A 417 -24.88 2.64 -14.91
N SER A 418 -25.85 1.80 -15.23
CA SER A 418 -26.05 1.27 -16.58
C SER A 418 -26.82 2.25 -17.49
N THR A 419 -27.21 3.42 -16.99
CA THR A 419 -27.99 4.40 -17.75
C THR A 419 -27.77 5.78 -17.15
N ILE A 420 -27.07 6.63 -17.89
CA ILE A 420 -27.47 7.99 -18.29
C ILE A 420 -26.39 8.40 -19.28
N LEU A 421 -26.64 7.98 -20.52
CA LEU A 421 -26.08 8.57 -21.72
C LEU A 421 -27.06 9.68 -22.08
N ASP A 422 -27.24 10.66 -21.18
CA ASP A 422 -27.87 11.90 -21.59
C ASP A 422 -26.84 12.59 -22.48
N THR A 423 -27.05 12.47 -23.79
CA THR A 423 -26.21 13.08 -24.84
C THR A 423 -26.14 14.60 -24.73
N THR A 424 -27.00 15.21 -23.92
CA THR A 424 -27.01 16.63 -23.57
C THR A 424 -26.18 16.94 -22.34
N SER A 425 -26.09 16.02 -21.37
CA SER A 425 -25.17 16.14 -20.25
C SER A 425 -23.78 15.66 -20.70
N LYS A 426 -22.79 16.56 -20.78
CA LYS A 426 -21.39 16.16 -21.01
C LYS A 426 -20.76 15.44 -19.79
N GLN A 427 -21.59 14.76 -18.99
CA GLN A 427 -21.25 14.15 -17.72
C GLN A 427 -21.12 12.64 -17.89
N THR A 428 -19.98 12.12 -17.46
CA THR A 428 -19.67 10.68 -17.56
C THR A 428 -19.73 10.07 -16.17
N ASN A 429 -20.67 9.14 -15.97
CA ASN A 429 -20.74 8.34 -14.74
C ASN A 429 -19.59 7.32 -14.73
N ASP A 430 -18.50 7.62 -14.03
CA ASP A 430 -17.40 6.67 -13.89
C ASP A 430 -17.68 5.61 -12.83
N SER A 431 -16.95 4.47 -12.90
CA SER A 431 -17.03 3.46 -11.87
C SER A 431 -16.63 4.05 -10.51
N ARG A 432 -17.46 3.72 -9.53
CA ARG A 432 -17.30 4.12 -8.13
C ARG A 432 -17.42 2.89 -7.26
N GLY A 433 -16.64 2.89 -6.18
CA GLY A 433 -16.59 1.79 -5.24
C GLY A 433 -15.17 1.37 -4.92
N PHE A 434 -15.10 0.29 -4.16
CA PHE A 434 -13.84 -0.23 -3.65
C PHE A 434 -13.73 -1.72 -3.95
N THR A 435 -12.51 -2.21 -3.99
CA THR A 435 -12.21 -3.62 -4.14
C THR A 435 -11.24 -4.06 -3.05
N SER A 436 -11.53 -5.20 -2.43
CA SER A 436 -10.68 -5.88 -1.48
C SER A 436 -9.70 -6.76 -2.24
N LEU A 437 -8.42 -6.60 -1.93
CA LEU A 437 -7.35 -7.47 -2.40
C LEU A 437 -6.67 -8.12 -1.20
N VAL A 438 -6.50 -9.44 -1.27
CA VAL A 438 -5.93 -10.25 -0.17
C VAL A 438 -4.69 -10.99 -0.64
N PRO A 439 -3.74 -11.27 0.26
CA PRO A 439 -2.61 -12.14 -0.06
C PRO A 439 -3.13 -13.58 -0.27
N ARG A 440 -2.94 -14.13 -1.48
CA ARG A 440 -3.44 -15.47 -1.81
C ARG A 440 -2.43 -16.60 -1.56
N TYR A 441 -1.15 -16.26 -1.48
CA TYR A 441 -0.06 -17.23 -1.36
C TYR A 441 0.75 -16.96 -0.10
N LEU A 442 0.93 -18.01 0.72
CA LEU A 442 1.68 -18.02 1.99
C LEU A 442 1.20 -16.99 3.03
N LYS A 443 1.58 -17.21 4.30
CA LYS A 443 1.35 -16.20 5.34
C LYS A 443 2.26 -15.01 4.99
N CYS A 444 1.69 -13.93 4.47
CA CYS A 444 2.45 -12.73 4.15
C CYS A 444 2.90 -12.05 5.44
N GLN A 445 4.05 -12.47 5.98
CA GLN A 445 4.47 -12.11 7.32
C GLN A 445 5.99 -11.90 7.40
N LYS A 446 6.39 -10.89 8.15
CA LYS A 446 7.77 -10.70 8.59
C LYS A 446 7.91 -11.22 10.02
N VAL A 447 8.79 -12.19 10.24
CA VAL A 447 9.08 -12.76 11.56
C VAL A 447 10.41 -12.23 12.07
N TYR A 448 10.41 -11.70 13.29
CA TYR A 448 11.60 -11.26 14.02
C TYR A 448 11.95 -12.31 15.07
N ALA A 449 12.78 -13.27 14.67
CA ALA A 449 13.26 -14.34 15.53
C ALA A 449 14.79 -14.51 15.38
N PRO A 450 15.52 -14.82 16.47
CA PRO A 450 15.02 -15.05 17.84
C PRO A 450 14.73 -13.76 18.63
N THR A 451 15.24 -12.62 18.16
CA THR A 451 15.11 -11.31 18.82
C THR A 451 13.96 -10.50 18.22
N PRO A 452 12.94 -10.14 19.02
CA PRO A 452 11.85 -9.26 18.57
C PRO A 452 12.38 -7.88 18.17
N LEU A 453 11.69 -7.22 17.23
CA LEU A 453 11.96 -5.83 16.88
C LEU A 453 11.50 -4.92 18.03
N SER A 454 12.42 -4.07 18.54
CA SER A 454 12.13 -3.21 19.70
C SER A 454 10.96 -2.26 19.45
N THR A 455 10.93 -1.59 18.30
CA THR A 455 9.84 -0.69 17.87
C THR A 455 9.90 -0.54 16.36
N LEU A 456 8.75 -0.33 15.74
CA LEU A 456 8.67 0.15 14.36
C LEU A 456 8.71 1.69 14.38
N GLN A 457 9.48 2.31 13.50
CA GLN A 457 9.58 3.78 13.44
C GLN A 457 8.74 4.36 12.31
N ARG A 458 8.81 3.72 11.13
CA ARG A 458 8.18 4.16 9.89
C ARG A 458 7.82 2.95 9.05
N LEU A 459 6.75 3.08 8.26
CA LEU A 459 6.46 2.21 7.13
C LEU A 459 6.38 3.06 5.86
N SER A 460 7.14 2.67 4.85
CA SER A 460 7.10 3.30 3.53
C SER A 460 6.40 2.35 2.58
N ILE A 461 5.19 2.71 2.14
CA ILE A 461 4.31 1.83 1.40
C ILE A 461 4.29 2.26 -0.06
N SER A 462 4.54 1.33 -0.97
CA SER A 462 4.35 1.53 -2.40
C SER A 462 3.58 0.37 -3.01
N LEU A 463 2.47 0.67 -3.66
CA LEU A 463 1.68 -0.28 -4.44
C LEU A 463 2.17 -0.27 -5.88
N LEU A 464 2.60 -1.44 -6.36
CA LEU A 464 3.22 -1.62 -7.67
C LEU A 464 2.41 -2.57 -8.55
N ARG A 465 2.43 -2.30 -9.84
CA ARG A 465 1.95 -3.18 -10.90
C ARG A 465 2.90 -4.39 -11.02
N PRO A 466 2.48 -5.48 -11.70
CA PRO A 466 3.34 -6.66 -11.92
C PRO A 466 4.68 -6.37 -12.60
N ASN A 467 4.79 -5.26 -13.34
CA ASN A 467 6.02 -4.82 -14.01
C ASN A 467 6.94 -3.95 -13.13
N GLY A 468 6.65 -3.81 -11.83
CA GLY A 468 7.43 -3.03 -10.88
C GLY A 468 7.17 -1.52 -10.90
N GLN A 469 6.35 -1.01 -11.82
CA GLN A 469 5.94 0.41 -11.83
C GLN A 469 4.86 0.67 -10.80
N SER A 470 4.76 1.90 -10.28
CA SER A 470 3.67 2.26 -9.36
C SER A 470 2.29 2.07 -10.01
N VAL A 471 1.29 1.68 -9.21
CA VAL A 471 -0.10 1.52 -9.67
C VAL A 471 -0.61 2.79 -10.36
N SER A 472 -0.35 3.96 -9.77
CA SER A 472 -0.57 5.26 -10.41
C SER A 472 0.39 6.32 -9.87
N LEU A 473 0.90 7.16 -10.77
CA LEU A 473 1.68 8.36 -10.43
C LEU A 473 0.80 9.61 -10.33
N ALA A 474 -0.50 9.48 -10.58
CA ALA A 474 -1.44 10.59 -10.50
C ALA A 474 -1.44 11.18 -9.08
N ALA A 475 -1.47 12.51 -9.00
CA ALA A 475 -1.65 13.21 -7.74
C ALA A 475 -3.09 13.01 -7.24
N ASP A 476 -3.29 12.83 -5.95
CA ASP A 476 -4.62 12.74 -5.33
C ASP A 476 -5.00 14.01 -4.56
N THR A 477 -4.11 15.01 -4.60
CA THR A 477 -4.25 16.33 -4.00
C THR A 477 -3.99 17.41 -5.03
N PHE A 478 -4.75 18.50 -4.96
CA PHE A 478 -4.65 19.61 -5.91
C PHE A 478 -4.58 20.95 -5.20
N ASP A 479 -3.76 21.85 -5.72
CA ASP A 479 -3.67 23.21 -5.22
C ASP A 479 -4.80 24.05 -5.83
N ILE A 480 -5.42 24.88 -5.00
CA ILE A 480 -6.53 25.74 -5.43
C ILE A 480 -5.95 27.08 -5.90
N SER A 481 -6.19 27.40 -7.18
CA SER A 481 -5.80 28.67 -7.80
C SER A 481 -6.84 29.75 -7.53
N GLY A 482 -8.13 29.41 -7.61
CA GLY A 482 -9.22 30.35 -7.45
C GLY A 482 -10.54 29.69 -7.07
N VAL A 483 -11.45 30.45 -6.49
CA VAL A 483 -12.81 30.03 -6.19
C VAL A 483 -13.76 31.10 -6.73
N PHE A 484 -14.76 30.66 -7.47
CA PHE A 484 -15.65 31.52 -8.22
C PHE A 484 -17.12 31.14 -8.00
N ALA A 485 -18.00 32.13 -8.08
CA ALA A 485 -19.44 31.93 -8.12
C ALA A 485 -19.86 31.43 -9.50
N GLY A 486 -20.86 30.55 -9.57
CA GLY A 486 -21.48 30.18 -10.84
C GLY A 486 -22.04 31.37 -11.63
N SER A 487 -22.42 32.46 -10.96
CA SER A 487 -22.89 33.69 -11.62
C SER A 487 -21.80 34.49 -12.36
N ASN A 488 -20.53 34.09 -12.27
CA ASN A 488 -19.45 34.76 -12.98
C ASN A 488 -19.68 34.67 -14.51
N THR A 489 -19.44 35.77 -15.23
CA THR A 489 -19.64 35.85 -16.69
C THR A 489 -18.83 34.82 -17.47
N ASP A 490 -17.70 34.38 -16.93
CA ASP A 490 -16.86 33.33 -17.53
C ASP A 490 -17.60 31.99 -17.64
N PHE A 491 -18.63 31.77 -16.80
CA PHE A 491 -19.45 30.55 -16.78
C PHE A 491 -20.83 30.74 -17.41
N ALA A 492 -21.05 31.79 -18.21
CA ALA A 492 -22.36 32.09 -18.79
C ALA A 492 -22.98 30.94 -19.61
N ALA A 493 -22.16 30.04 -20.14
CA ALA A 493 -22.57 28.84 -20.89
C ALA A 493 -22.74 27.57 -20.02
N SER A 494 -22.40 27.62 -18.74
CA SER A 494 -22.50 26.48 -17.83
C SER A 494 -23.94 26.21 -17.39
N LEU A 495 -24.27 24.93 -17.22
CA LEU A 495 -25.51 24.49 -16.55
C LEU A 495 -25.55 24.89 -15.07
N TYR A 496 -24.38 25.16 -14.47
CA TYR A 496 -24.20 25.43 -13.05
C TYR A 496 -24.12 26.94 -12.73
N LYS A 497 -24.49 27.81 -13.67
CA LYS A 497 -24.39 29.26 -13.50
C LYS A 497 -25.41 29.90 -12.55
N ASN A 498 -26.38 29.12 -12.08
CA ASN A 498 -27.56 29.62 -11.38
C ASN A 498 -27.20 30.35 -10.07
N ASN A 499 -27.92 31.43 -9.78
CA ASN A 499 -27.81 32.24 -8.57
C ASN A 499 -29.20 32.68 -8.06
N ASP A 500 -29.28 32.90 -6.75
CA ASP A 500 -30.39 33.60 -6.11
C ASP A 500 -29.89 34.96 -5.60
N LEU A 501 -30.29 36.03 -6.28
CA LEU A 501 -29.82 37.40 -6.03
C LEU A 501 -28.28 37.47 -5.92
N ASN A 502 -27.78 37.52 -4.68
CA ASN A 502 -26.39 37.73 -4.27
C ASN A 502 -25.65 36.43 -3.88
N ASN A 503 -26.26 35.25 -4.03
CA ASN A 503 -25.66 33.97 -3.65
C ASN A 503 -25.73 32.94 -4.79
N PRO A 504 -24.61 32.30 -5.16
CA PRO A 504 -24.61 31.29 -6.20
C PRO A 504 -25.08 29.93 -5.66
N TYR A 505 -25.81 29.16 -6.47
CA TYR A 505 -26.18 27.77 -6.12
C TYR A 505 -24.99 26.81 -6.20
N TYR A 506 -23.99 27.16 -7.01
CA TYR A 506 -22.81 26.36 -7.24
C TYR A 506 -21.54 27.20 -7.13
N ILE A 507 -20.51 26.57 -6.58
CA ILE A 507 -19.18 27.14 -6.38
C ILE A 507 -18.21 26.42 -7.30
N PHE A 508 -17.42 27.18 -8.04
CA PHE A 508 -16.44 26.69 -8.99
C PHE A 508 -15.05 26.83 -8.38
N ILE A 509 -14.37 25.71 -8.19
CA ILE A 509 -13.00 25.66 -7.68
C ILE A 509 -12.07 25.40 -8.84
N ASN A 510 -11.20 26.35 -9.13
CA ASN A 510 -10.15 26.21 -10.13
C ASN A 510 -8.89 25.64 -9.50
N THR A 511 -8.38 24.54 -10.03
CA THR A 511 -7.10 23.95 -9.62
C THR A 511 -5.95 24.55 -10.41
N THR A 512 -4.77 24.64 -9.80
CA THR A 512 -3.56 25.16 -10.48
C THR A 512 -3.12 24.25 -11.63
N THR A 513 -3.35 22.95 -11.51
CA THR A 513 -3.04 21.95 -12.54
C THR A 513 -4.30 21.25 -13.01
N TYR A 514 -4.27 20.77 -14.25
CA TYR A 514 -5.31 19.89 -14.77
C TYR A 514 -5.21 18.51 -14.10
N PHE A 515 -6.37 17.87 -13.93
CA PHE A 515 -6.53 16.51 -13.43
C PHE A 515 -7.36 15.68 -14.40
N SER A 516 -7.14 14.38 -14.40
CA SER A 516 -7.96 13.40 -15.11
C SER A 516 -9.34 13.28 -14.48
N ARG A 517 -10.36 13.09 -15.31
CA ARG A 517 -11.73 12.72 -14.89
C ARG A 517 -11.80 11.53 -13.93
N PHE A 518 -10.78 10.66 -13.91
CA PHE A 518 -10.72 9.52 -12.99
C PHE A 518 -10.19 9.87 -11.60
N GLN A 519 -9.48 11.00 -11.44
CA GLN A 519 -8.96 11.45 -10.14
C GLN A 519 -10.04 12.11 -9.27
N VAL A 520 -11.00 12.80 -9.90
CA VAL A 520 -12.14 13.46 -9.27
C VAL A 520 -13.33 13.34 -10.22
N ASN A 521 -14.43 12.72 -9.77
CA ASN A 521 -15.68 12.66 -10.52
C ASN A 521 -16.90 13.01 -9.65
N ILE A 522 -18.05 13.17 -10.29
CA ILE A 522 -19.36 13.45 -9.71
C ILE A 522 -19.68 12.45 -8.60
N GLY A 523 -20.07 13.01 -7.47
CA GLY A 523 -20.40 12.28 -6.24
C GLY A 523 -19.19 11.74 -5.48
N ASP A 524 -17.97 12.06 -5.88
CA ASP A 524 -16.81 11.90 -4.99
C ASP A 524 -16.89 12.96 -3.87
N ASN A 525 -16.47 12.57 -2.66
CA ASN A 525 -16.30 13.48 -1.53
C ASN A 525 -14.87 14.05 -1.51
N ILE A 526 -14.74 15.38 -1.61
CA ILE A 526 -13.48 16.09 -1.50
C ILE A 526 -13.40 16.87 -0.19
N GLN A 527 -12.21 17.01 0.36
CA GLN A 527 -11.95 17.88 1.51
C GLN A 527 -11.00 18.99 1.08
N ILE A 528 -11.28 20.21 1.53
CA ILE A 528 -10.45 21.40 1.27
C ILE A 528 -9.83 21.83 2.60
N GLY A 529 -8.56 22.24 2.55
CA GLY A 529 -7.81 22.65 3.73
C GLY A 529 -7.03 23.94 3.47
N ASN A 530 -6.92 24.74 4.53
CA ASN A 530 -6.21 26.03 4.56
C ASN A 530 -6.65 26.99 3.45
N PHE A 531 -7.94 26.97 3.11
CA PHE A 531 -8.52 28.00 2.26
C PHE A 531 -8.76 29.26 3.09
N ASP A 532 -8.33 30.42 2.60
CA ASP A 532 -8.74 31.70 3.18
C ASP A 532 -8.64 32.81 2.13
N PHE A 533 -9.37 33.91 2.35
CA PHE A 533 -9.22 35.14 1.59
C PHE A 533 -8.07 35.97 2.15
N SER A 534 -7.38 36.72 1.28
CA SER A 534 -6.33 37.65 1.74
C SER A 534 -6.89 38.78 2.61
N ASP A 535 -8.18 39.10 2.43
CA ASP A 535 -8.92 40.12 3.17
C ASP A 535 -10.14 39.52 3.90
N ASN A 536 -9.89 38.59 4.82
CA ASN A 536 -10.94 37.88 5.56
C ASN A 536 -11.49 38.69 6.75
N LEU A 537 -12.07 39.86 6.47
CA LEU A 537 -12.50 40.81 7.49
C LEU A 537 -14.01 40.83 7.76
N THR A 538 -14.84 40.32 6.85
CA THR A 538 -16.31 40.40 7.00
C THR A 538 -16.89 39.10 7.55
N ARG A 539 -18.08 39.20 8.13
CA ARG A 539 -18.81 38.01 8.59
C ARG A 539 -19.08 37.04 7.44
N THR A 540 -19.35 37.53 6.24
CA THR A 540 -19.57 36.76 5.01
C THR A 540 -18.33 35.96 4.62
N SER A 541 -17.16 36.61 4.52
CA SER A 541 -15.91 35.93 4.15
C SER A 541 -15.51 34.90 5.19
N GLN A 542 -15.65 35.22 6.48
CA GLN A 542 -15.32 34.30 7.57
C GLN A 542 -16.28 33.09 7.57
N ASP A 543 -17.55 33.29 7.21
CA ASP A 543 -18.53 32.22 7.10
C ASP A 543 -18.26 31.27 5.97
N PHE A 544 -17.95 31.83 4.81
CA PHE A 544 -17.51 31.06 3.67
C PHE A 544 -16.21 30.30 3.95
N THR A 545 -15.20 30.96 4.53
CA THR A 545 -13.92 30.33 4.92
C THR A 545 -14.15 29.16 5.89
N SER A 546 -15.01 29.32 6.89
CA SER A 546 -15.31 28.22 7.82
C SER A 546 -16.11 27.10 7.17
N TRP A 547 -17.03 27.43 6.27
CA TRP A 547 -17.81 26.43 5.54
C TRP A 547 -16.90 25.62 4.62
N ILE A 548 -16.12 26.27 3.76
CA ILE A 548 -15.26 25.60 2.77
C ILE A 548 -14.12 24.78 3.39
N ASN A 549 -13.67 25.09 4.62
CA ASN A 549 -12.68 24.28 5.33
C ASN A 549 -13.29 23.18 6.23
N GLN A 550 -14.59 22.90 6.12
CA GLN A 550 -15.24 21.92 6.99
C GLN A 550 -14.63 20.51 6.81
N PRO A 551 -14.42 19.76 7.91
CA PRO A 551 -13.79 18.45 7.86
C PRO A 551 -14.66 17.38 7.20
N SER A 552 -15.98 17.59 7.10
CA SER A 552 -16.89 16.67 6.41
C SER A 552 -16.67 16.61 4.90
N GLY A 553 -16.01 17.63 4.34
CA GLY A 553 -15.81 17.76 2.90
C GLY A 553 -17.09 18.14 2.15
N PHE A 554 -17.05 17.92 0.83
CA PHE A 554 -18.08 18.27 -0.14
C PHE A 554 -18.21 17.20 -1.20
N LEU A 555 -19.46 16.89 -1.57
CA LEU A 555 -19.74 16.11 -2.76
C LEU A 555 -19.50 16.96 -4.01
N VAL A 556 -18.79 16.37 -4.97
CA VAL A 556 -18.57 16.96 -6.28
C VAL A 556 -19.88 16.88 -7.07
N ALA A 557 -20.42 18.03 -7.46
CA ALA A 557 -21.62 18.11 -8.31
C ALA A 557 -21.26 17.91 -9.79
N ALA A 558 -20.12 18.45 -10.22
CA ALA A 558 -19.63 18.37 -11.59
C ALA A 558 -18.14 18.70 -11.68
N ILE A 559 -17.56 18.44 -12.85
CA ILE A 559 -16.22 18.90 -13.23
C ILE A 559 -16.31 19.72 -14.52
N GLY A 560 -15.33 20.59 -14.74
CA GLY A 560 -15.27 21.45 -15.92
C GLY A 560 -13.85 21.71 -16.38
N ASN A 561 -13.71 22.28 -17.58
CA ASN A 561 -12.42 22.63 -18.15
C ASN A 561 -12.42 24.06 -18.70
N SER A 562 -11.25 24.71 -18.76
CA SER A 562 -11.09 26.00 -19.44
C SER A 562 -9.93 25.97 -20.42
N SER A 563 -10.20 25.54 -21.64
CA SER A 563 -9.24 25.61 -22.75
C SER A 563 -9.28 27.00 -23.40
N SER A 564 -8.13 27.66 -23.51
CA SER A 564 -7.98 28.96 -24.20
C SER A 564 -8.86 30.09 -23.60
N GLY A 565 -9.09 30.07 -22.29
CA GLY A 565 -9.84 31.10 -21.57
C GLY A 565 -11.36 31.02 -21.69
N THR A 566 -11.91 30.00 -22.36
CA THR A 566 -13.35 29.73 -22.37
C THR A 566 -13.66 28.51 -21.52
N TYR A 567 -14.55 28.67 -20.55
CA TYR A 567 -15.04 27.57 -19.73
C TYR A 567 -16.00 26.67 -20.50
N ALA A 568 -15.93 25.36 -20.24
CA ALA A 568 -16.90 24.37 -20.67
C ALA A 568 -17.17 23.34 -19.55
N ASP A 569 -18.43 22.90 -19.45
CA ASP A 569 -18.81 21.80 -18.55
C ASP A 569 -18.25 20.47 -19.06
N GLY A 570 -17.77 19.64 -18.14
CA GLY A 570 -17.15 18.35 -18.40
C GLY A 570 -15.63 18.42 -18.63
N PRO A 571 -14.99 17.26 -18.82
CA PRO A 571 -13.59 17.22 -19.21
C PRO A 571 -13.41 17.68 -20.67
N ASN A 572 -12.19 18.08 -21.01
CA ASN A 572 -11.81 18.39 -22.38
C ASN A 572 -11.78 17.14 -23.28
N SER A 573 -11.46 17.32 -24.56
CA SER A 573 -11.40 16.25 -25.57
C SER A 573 -10.36 15.15 -25.31
N VAL A 574 -9.54 15.27 -24.26
CA VAL A 574 -8.57 14.25 -23.85
C VAL A 574 -8.80 13.76 -22.42
N GLY A 575 -9.94 14.11 -21.80
CA GLY A 575 -10.33 13.59 -20.48
C GLY A 575 -9.79 14.36 -19.28
N TYR A 576 -9.26 15.57 -19.47
CA TYR A 576 -8.76 16.42 -18.38
C TYR A 576 -9.73 17.55 -18.02
N ALA A 577 -9.80 17.86 -16.73
CA ALA A 577 -10.57 18.95 -16.14
C ALA A 577 -9.65 19.77 -15.23
N ASN A 578 -10.04 21.02 -14.92
CA ASN A 578 -9.36 21.88 -13.96
C ASN A 578 -10.32 22.66 -13.07
N TYR A 579 -11.63 22.47 -13.27
CA TYR A 579 -12.66 22.99 -12.39
C TYR A 579 -13.37 21.84 -11.69
N ILE A 580 -13.59 22.03 -10.40
CA ILE A 580 -14.46 21.19 -9.57
C ILE A 580 -15.63 22.05 -9.13
N ILE A 581 -16.85 21.57 -9.35
CA ILE A 581 -18.07 22.28 -9.02
C ILE A 581 -18.68 21.65 -7.77
N LEU A 582 -18.93 22.50 -6.77
CA LEU A 582 -19.55 22.14 -5.51
C LEU A 582 -20.92 22.77 -5.40
N GLN A 583 -21.83 22.10 -4.72
CA GLN A 583 -23.10 22.68 -4.32
C GLN A 583 -22.90 23.66 -3.16
N ALA A 584 -23.53 24.83 -3.24
CA ALA A 584 -23.51 25.80 -2.15
C ALA A 584 -24.37 25.35 -0.96
N LYS A 585 -24.27 26.10 0.14
CA LYS A 585 -25.06 25.86 1.35
C LYS A 585 -26.56 26.11 1.09
N HIS A 586 -27.39 25.10 1.31
CA HIS A 586 -28.86 25.21 1.24
C HIS A 586 -29.46 25.40 2.64
N LEU A 587 -30.70 25.86 2.70
CA LEU A 587 -31.48 25.92 3.93
C LEU A 587 -31.75 24.51 4.48
N ASP A 588 -32.10 24.44 5.77
CA ASP A 588 -32.26 23.19 6.50
C ASP A 588 -33.23 22.22 5.76
N PRO A 589 -32.78 21.00 5.42
CA PRO A 589 -33.60 20.01 4.73
C PRO A 589 -34.86 19.61 5.52
N THR A 590 -34.90 19.78 6.85
CA THR A 590 -36.09 19.44 7.67
C THR A 590 -37.30 20.33 7.38
N SER A 591 -37.08 21.50 6.77
CA SER A 591 -38.11 22.45 6.36
C SER A 591 -38.65 22.20 4.95
N GLY A 592 -37.97 21.37 4.15
CA GLY A 592 -38.26 21.20 2.72
C GLY A 592 -37.96 22.46 1.88
N SER A 593 -37.32 23.48 2.46
CA SER A 593 -36.94 24.69 1.73
C SER A 593 -35.85 24.38 0.72
N VAL A 594 -36.06 24.87 -0.51
CA VAL A 594 -35.10 24.74 -1.62
C VAL A 594 -34.19 25.96 -1.78
N GLY A 595 -34.35 26.96 -0.90
CA GLY A 595 -33.57 28.20 -0.95
C GLY A 595 -32.14 28.03 -0.46
N LEU A 596 -31.28 28.96 -0.85
CA LEU A 596 -29.90 29.06 -0.36
C LEU A 596 -29.86 29.57 1.07
N ASN A 597 -28.84 29.15 1.81
CA ASN A 597 -28.50 29.70 3.11
C ASN A 597 -27.31 30.64 2.93
N PRO A 598 -27.53 31.98 2.88
CA PRO A 598 -26.48 32.92 2.53
C PRO A 598 -25.32 32.93 3.53
N TYR A 599 -24.12 33.21 3.03
CA TYR A 599 -22.92 33.27 3.87
C TYR A 599 -22.91 34.57 4.69
N GLY A 600 -22.79 34.47 6.01
CA GLY A 600 -22.76 35.64 6.89
C GLY A 600 -24.12 36.13 7.40
N GLY A 601 -25.22 35.47 7.05
CA GLY A 601 -26.58 35.79 7.52
C GLY A 601 -27.53 36.26 6.41
N VAL A 602 -28.70 36.78 6.77
CA VAL A 602 -29.82 37.05 5.84
C VAL A 602 -29.44 37.99 4.66
N ASP A 603 -28.54 38.95 4.88
CA ASP A 603 -28.08 39.91 3.86
C ASP A 603 -26.66 39.58 3.33
N GLY A 604 -26.20 38.35 3.52
CA GLY A 604 -24.89 37.89 3.09
C GLY A 604 -24.73 37.91 1.57
N ASP A 605 -23.74 38.65 1.06
CA ASP A 605 -23.39 38.69 -0.36
C ASP A 605 -21.97 38.15 -0.58
N ILE A 606 -21.88 36.86 -0.89
CA ILE A 606 -20.60 36.20 -1.18
C ILE A 606 -20.09 36.55 -2.59
N THR A 607 -20.93 37.06 -3.49
CA THR A 607 -20.50 37.40 -4.85
C THR A 607 -19.52 38.58 -4.88
N ASN A 608 -19.49 39.42 -3.84
CA ASN A 608 -18.43 40.41 -3.65
C ASN A 608 -17.02 39.79 -3.46
N TYR A 609 -16.95 38.52 -3.05
CA TYR A 609 -15.69 37.80 -2.80
C TYR A 609 -15.31 36.85 -3.93
N ILE A 610 -16.29 36.19 -4.55
CA ILE A 610 -16.05 35.12 -5.54
C ILE A 610 -16.74 35.39 -6.89
N GLY A 611 -17.37 36.55 -7.09
CA GLY A 611 -18.10 36.89 -8.31
C GLY A 611 -17.20 37.20 -9.51
N ASN A 612 -17.56 38.21 -10.29
CA ASN A 612 -16.82 38.61 -11.51
C ASN A 612 -15.41 39.14 -11.20
N THR A 613 -15.21 39.73 -10.02
CA THR A 613 -13.92 40.24 -9.57
C THR A 613 -13.59 39.58 -8.23
N PRO A 614 -13.07 38.34 -8.25
CA PRO A 614 -12.82 37.60 -7.02
C PRO A 614 -11.72 38.27 -6.20
N VAL A 615 -11.92 38.32 -4.88
CA VAL A 615 -10.92 38.79 -3.93
C VAL A 615 -9.73 37.83 -3.94
N ALA A 616 -8.52 38.37 -3.87
CA ALA A 616 -7.31 37.58 -3.82
C ALA A 616 -7.36 36.62 -2.62
N LEU A 617 -6.94 35.37 -2.84
CA LEU A 617 -6.91 34.35 -1.79
C LEU A 617 -5.61 34.45 -0.97
N ALA A 618 -5.62 34.13 0.33
CA ALA A 618 -4.47 34.22 1.27
C ALA A 618 -3.27 33.40 0.81
N ASN A 619 -2.03 33.62 1.25
CA ASN A 619 -0.89 32.87 0.67
C ASN A 619 -1.02 31.32 0.77
N PRO A 620 -0.59 30.56 -0.27
CA PRO A 620 -0.61 29.09 -0.25
C PRO A 620 0.25 28.50 0.89
N PRO A 621 0.05 27.22 1.27
CA PRO A 621 -0.67 26.17 0.54
C PRO A 621 -2.16 26.10 0.90
N ARG A 622 -3.04 26.21 -0.11
CA ARG A 622 -4.45 25.83 -0.02
C ARG A 622 -4.67 24.63 -0.93
N ARG A 623 -5.18 23.54 -0.40
CA ARG A 623 -5.22 22.29 -1.14
C ARG A 623 -6.56 21.61 -0.95
N LEU A 624 -6.87 20.71 -1.87
CA LEU A 624 -7.95 19.77 -1.74
C LEU A 624 -7.44 18.34 -1.94
N ILE A 625 -8.12 17.39 -1.31
CA ILE A 625 -7.90 15.95 -1.43
C ILE A 625 -9.22 15.26 -1.74
N ASN A 626 -9.21 14.26 -2.61
CA ASN A 626 -10.37 13.39 -2.83
C ASN A 626 -10.36 12.24 -1.82
N LEU A 627 -11.31 12.22 -0.89
CA LEU A 627 -11.43 11.19 0.16
C LEU A 627 -12.10 9.90 -0.36
N SER A 628 -12.92 9.99 -1.40
CA SER A 628 -13.67 8.83 -1.94
C SER A 628 -12.82 7.85 -2.73
N ARG A 629 -11.55 8.16 -2.94
CA ARG A 629 -10.62 7.36 -3.74
C ARG A 629 -9.35 6.99 -2.98
N GLN A 630 -9.35 7.02 -1.65
CA GLN A 630 -8.18 6.74 -0.83
C GLN A 630 -8.02 5.24 -0.59
N THR A 631 -6.79 4.77 -0.35
CA THR A 631 -6.51 3.35 -0.11
C THR A 631 -6.44 3.06 1.38
N GLN A 632 -6.82 1.84 1.75
CA GLN A 632 -6.71 1.35 3.13
C GLN A 632 -5.94 0.04 3.15
N LEU A 633 -5.02 -0.10 4.11
CA LEU A 633 -4.24 -1.30 4.33
C LEU A 633 -4.45 -1.79 5.76
N VAL A 634 -4.54 -3.11 5.91
CA VAL A 634 -4.75 -3.76 7.20
C VAL A 634 -3.58 -4.69 7.49
N PHE A 635 -2.95 -4.47 8.63
CA PHE A 635 -1.86 -5.30 9.14
C PHE A 635 -2.25 -5.89 10.49
N ARG A 636 -1.64 -7.02 10.83
CA ARG A 636 -1.63 -7.56 12.19
C ARG A 636 -0.22 -7.45 12.75
N VAL A 637 -0.07 -6.74 13.85
CA VAL A 637 1.20 -6.57 14.57
C VAL A 637 1.14 -7.45 15.82
N ILE A 638 2.00 -8.46 15.86
CA ILE A 638 2.12 -9.38 16.99
C ILE A 638 3.28 -8.90 17.87
N THR A 639 2.97 -8.57 19.12
CA THR A 639 3.94 -8.13 20.13
C THR A 639 4.15 -9.22 21.18
N ARG A 640 5.34 -9.25 21.75
CA ARG A 640 5.69 -10.11 22.89
C ARG A 640 5.66 -9.31 24.17
N GLU A 641 4.79 -9.72 25.08
CA GLU A 641 4.67 -9.13 26.41
C GLU A 641 4.96 -10.19 27.47
N MET A 642 5.43 -9.74 28.64
CA MET A 642 5.64 -10.62 29.78
C MET A 642 4.28 -11.13 30.25
N ASP A 643 4.15 -12.44 30.43
CA ASP A 643 2.93 -13.03 30.96
C ASP A 643 2.94 -12.89 32.49
N PRO A 644 2.11 -12.02 33.08
CA PRO A 644 2.11 -11.80 34.53
C PRO A 644 1.50 -12.98 35.30
N VAL A 645 0.72 -13.84 34.63
CA VAL A 645 -0.01 -14.96 35.27
C VAL A 645 0.82 -16.23 35.28
N ALA A 646 1.74 -16.39 34.32
CA ALA A 646 2.57 -17.58 34.20
C ALA A 646 3.54 -17.79 35.39
N GLY A 647 3.79 -16.77 36.22
CA GLY A 647 4.56 -16.86 37.46
C GLY A 647 3.71 -17.08 38.72
N LEU A 648 2.37 -16.99 38.64
CA LEU A 648 1.49 -17.20 39.78
C LEU A 648 1.26 -18.70 39.96
N ARG A 649 1.62 -19.22 41.14
CA ARG A 649 1.29 -20.61 41.50
C ARG A 649 -0.23 -20.77 41.59
N PRO A 650 -0.80 -21.91 41.17
CA PRO A 650 -2.24 -22.19 41.33
C PRO A 650 -2.74 -21.99 42.76
N ASP A 651 -1.87 -22.22 43.74
CA ASP A 651 -2.12 -22.09 45.18
C ASP A 651 -2.33 -20.62 45.65
N ASN A 652 -2.01 -19.64 44.80
CA ASN A 652 -2.10 -18.20 45.07
C ASN A 652 -3.25 -17.50 44.29
N MET A 653 -4.08 -18.25 43.55
CA MET A 653 -5.35 -17.77 42.96
C MET A 653 -6.53 -18.31 43.76
#